data_AF-A0A966C0W0-F1
#
_entry.id   AF-A0A966C0W0-F1
#
_cell.length_a   1.000
_cell.length_b   1.000
_cell.length_c   1.000
_cell.angle_alpha   90.00
_cell.angle_beta   90.00
_cell.angle_gamma   90.00
#
_symmetry.space_group_name_H-M   'P 1'
#
loop_
_entity.id
_entity.type
_entity.pdbx_description
1 polymer ?
#
loop_
_entity_poly.entity_id
_entity_poly.type
_entity_poly.pdbx_seq_one_letter_code
_entity_poly.pdbx_strand_id
1 'polypeptide(L)'
;MKLGKTQSFCLIALLAPFASPHAADAQLLKRPAPLSGQIAATKGGEQATLLPRKTWQRAVTQQDLKAGDVLRTNPAGTLAIVFADGTQVRLGRNSVMVVRLVSKSGPSTLSLQRGRAWGRSPRKRSNLSIETPSATAAIRGTEWAITADDNSSQLQVFSGVVELSNEAGSLTVEAGQAASVLRGQAPTRTVLVNPTGREQMLYFVNLASGLDLIGNQSEPFLQARQSGAEGDWEAASRQFADLARSDNPADRAAGAYGRYIAAVQLGEMPSPPSLDSTVESYLARSLIAAYDGDLQAARQIADEGLTAFPDATSLYQAKADVQALLGNADEAITTIAQARAAFPADVTLAIGEADLLRDYRGSPKAARDLLQPILAADPDNFLAQKAQAKNWMAIGGLNEADRLVTKALTARPYDAELVSMRAEILLEQNKLSAAKVEIDKALEMDPGNALAGNALAQYWRRKDRQEEALAASLAASAHNPDYGMGFLGLAQVQHELGEPGLAEQQLDTADRLDPYNPAIPLARTGVALHDFAADDAIANAREALDRYRARGGEYVNLSENRETGSLVSQAFRFLDLEGWGRYYADRVFDSFTPSSYFDQAINQTPGPFLIRNPDGSYNAQQAQNFDRLSSFLQGVALDPLSVASSKRRLRFDNGNFVEPNIGVAMLDENLRNQKSVSAGLDTIFDAPLPTAIWLRGNYTDVTDHRRRPDISPFSRRRGGESWFLSSYVGLELTPSDSLVINAELNHDKGLSETNILAGFDNSFELEEDREKDRNFLFGLYNHEFGYRDQMTLAAGFGSSQLNVITIDTTSGQPFADQLTRDRDSFTYLSANYAKGIGSLDVRLGAEWSDVRSNLFSAAYNFAQDLVAPGTPPAGFQFRTTEARAYLDLRYHPVEALVLQGQIEGVARDIAGFSEELLNWRLGASYEPVEGQWLRAAYIRQSRGLFDFSFRPVAIVGLQPNSAPSFRQSRGDSLIVRWDAEWSDRLFTTVEYQDQELEAVQYAIPDLPVDITGFPVSVKRISAQANFWLGGNIGLRAAYAYTDSAIEGGFVSGDNVSQAIGPSYGCATAGLGFNFACIYELGDQLPFVPGHFGRASIVWSVPAPVRLKATLSGSYIGGQNDDLGLPIEDVMLVDAKLEWEPLDRRLAVNLSLLNLFDKQYDSATDVAAPRLTVVAGVRVRF
;
A
#
# COMPACT_ATOMS: atom_id res chain seq x y z
N MET A 1 -30.11 -18.73 -43.95
CA MET A 1 -31.37 -18.58 -44.74
C MET A 1 -32.28 -17.66 -43.93
N LYS A 2 -32.76 -16.48 -44.37
CA LYS A 2 -33.16 -15.98 -45.69
C LYS A 2 -32.65 -14.55 -45.95
N LEU A 3 -32.47 -14.27 -47.24
CA LEU A 3 -32.05 -13.02 -47.87
C LEU A 3 -33.17 -11.96 -48.01
N GLY A 4 -32.77 -10.71 -48.26
CA GLY A 4 -33.50 -9.74 -49.13
C GLY A 4 -32.77 -8.39 -49.18
N LYS A 5 -31.89 -8.11 -50.15
CA LYS A 5 -32.11 -7.47 -51.48
C LYS A 5 -32.45 -5.96 -51.47
N THR A 6 -31.44 -5.16 -51.85
CA THR A 6 -31.40 -4.09 -52.90
C THR A 6 -32.63 -3.23 -53.18
N GLN A 7 -32.44 -1.90 -53.19
CA GLN A 7 -32.76 -0.92 -54.26
C GLN A 7 -32.23 0.47 -53.82
N SER A 8 -31.30 1.12 -54.53
CA SER A 8 -31.42 1.91 -55.77
C SER A 8 -31.36 3.42 -55.48
N PHE A 9 -30.34 4.03 -56.09
CA PHE A 9 -30.13 5.45 -56.33
C PHE A 9 -31.34 6.15 -56.94
N CYS A 10 -31.60 7.40 -56.51
CA CYS A 10 -32.07 8.44 -57.41
C CYS A 10 -31.64 9.84 -56.93
N LEU A 11 -30.91 10.54 -57.81
CA LEU A 11 -30.59 11.96 -57.78
C LEU A 11 -31.87 12.82 -57.76
N ILE A 12 -31.89 13.89 -56.95
CA ILE A 12 -32.35 15.22 -57.41
C ILE A 12 -31.38 16.27 -56.86
N ALA A 13 -30.74 16.97 -57.80
CA ALA A 13 -29.88 18.11 -57.59
C ALA A 13 -30.71 19.39 -57.34
N LEU A 14 -30.23 20.22 -56.41
CA LEU A 14 -30.56 21.65 -56.36
C LEU A 14 -29.25 22.43 -56.19
N LEU A 15 -28.90 23.12 -57.27
CA LEU A 15 -27.74 24.00 -57.44
C LEU A 15 -28.00 25.35 -56.76
N ALA A 16 -27.07 25.77 -55.90
CA ALA A 16 -26.74 27.18 -55.66
C ALA A 16 -25.29 27.28 -55.13
N PRO A 17 -24.50 28.30 -55.53
CA PRO A 17 -23.05 28.27 -55.46
C PRO A 17 -22.55 28.78 -54.10
N PHE A 18 -21.96 27.91 -53.29
CA PHE A 18 -21.06 28.35 -52.22
C PHE A 18 -19.64 28.35 -52.77
N ALA A 19 -19.07 29.56 -52.88
CA ALA A 19 -17.66 29.76 -53.06
C ALA A 19 -16.92 29.06 -51.91
N SER A 20 -16.30 27.92 -52.18
CA SER A 20 -15.34 27.32 -51.27
C SER A 20 -14.10 28.23 -51.23
N PRO A 21 -13.66 28.73 -50.06
CA PRO A 21 -12.30 29.20 -49.97
C PRO A 21 -11.41 27.99 -50.29
N HIS A 22 -10.50 28.16 -51.25
CA HIS A 22 -9.42 27.19 -51.43
C HIS A 22 -8.65 27.15 -50.11
N ALA A 23 -8.92 26.14 -49.28
CA ALA A 23 -7.97 25.74 -48.27
C ALA A 23 -6.72 25.33 -49.05
N ALA A 24 -5.68 26.16 -48.97
CA ALA A 24 -4.37 25.78 -49.44
C ALA A 24 -3.99 24.51 -48.69
N ASP A 25 -3.92 23.39 -49.40
CA ASP A 25 -3.28 22.18 -48.92
C ASP A 25 -1.83 22.52 -48.61
N ALA A 26 -1.55 22.82 -47.35
CA ALA A 26 -0.20 22.90 -46.83
C ALA A 26 0.39 21.49 -46.88
N GLN A 27 1.05 21.17 -47.98
CA GLN A 27 1.80 19.94 -48.17
C GLN A 27 2.81 19.82 -47.02
N LEU A 28 2.54 18.92 -46.05
CA LEU A 28 3.46 18.57 -44.97
C LEU A 28 4.77 18.09 -45.61
N LEU A 29 5.79 18.94 -45.63
CA LEU A 29 7.14 18.61 -46.10
C LEU A 29 7.66 17.42 -45.28
N LYS A 30 7.70 16.22 -45.87
CA LYS A 30 8.33 15.05 -45.25
C LYS A 30 9.81 15.34 -45.01
N ARG A 31 10.20 15.57 -43.76
CA ARG A 31 11.59 15.79 -43.33
C ARG A 31 12.27 14.41 -43.22
N PRO A 32 13.25 14.05 -44.08
CA PRO A 32 13.78 12.67 -44.18
C PRO A 32 14.69 12.25 -43.01
N ALA A 33 15.15 13.19 -42.16
CA ALA A 33 15.98 12.88 -41.01
C ALA A 33 15.20 12.14 -39.89
N PRO A 34 15.85 11.24 -39.14
CA PRO A 34 15.23 10.57 -38.00
C PRO A 34 14.86 11.56 -36.90
N LEU A 35 13.79 11.25 -36.16
CA LEU A 35 13.38 12.02 -34.98
C LEU A 35 14.47 11.94 -33.92
N SER A 36 14.97 13.09 -33.50
CA SER A 36 16.01 13.21 -32.47
C SER A 36 15.41 13.55 -31.10
N GLY A 37 14.28 14.26 -31.07
CA GLY A 37 13.57 14.63 -29.84
C GLY A 37 12.31 15.42 -30.14
N GLN A 38 11.69 15.94 -29.09
CA GLN A 38 10.48 16.76 -29.18
C GLN A 38 10.55 17.90 -28.16
N ILE A 39 10.03 19.08 -28.54
CA ILE A 39 9.84 20.18 -27.60
C ILE A 39 8.69 19.83 -26.66
N ALA A 40 9.00 19.64 -25.38
CA ALA A 40 8.02 19.41 -24.33
C ALA A 40 7.39 20.72 -23.85
N ALA A 41 8.18 21.81 -23.76
CA ALA A 41 7.70 23.10 -23.27
C ALA A 41 8.32 24.30 -23.97
N THR A 42 7.56 25.39 -24.01
CA THR A 42 8.01 26.75 -24.36
C THR A 42 7.51 27.74 -23.30
N LYS A 43 8.28 28.78 -22.99
CA LYS A 43 7.98 29.81 -21.97
C LYS A 43 8.24 31.23 -22.52
N GLY A 44 7.49 31.62 -23.54
CA GLY A 44 7.48 32.99 -24.09
C GLY A 44 8.72 33.39 -24.91
N GLY A 45 8.52 33.68 -26.21
CA GLY A 45 9.55 34.28 -27.06
C GLY A 45 10.57 33.32 -27.70
N GLU A 46 10.39 32.01 -27.59
CA GLU A 46 11.32 31.04 -28.15
C GLU A 46 11.15 30.88 -29.66
N GLN A 47 12.27 30.73 -30.36
CA GLN A 47 12.27 30.52 -31.79
C GLN A 47 13.10 29.28 -32.15
N ALA A 48 12.51 28.40 -32.95
CA ALA A 48 13.18 27.25 -33.54
C ALA A 48 13.36 27.49 -35.04
N THR A 49 14.53 27.15 -35.57
CA THR A 49 14.72 27.05 -37.02
C THR A 49 14.59 25.58 -37.41
N LEU A 50 13.52 25.25 -38.15
CA LEU A 50 13.30 23.90 -38.67
C LEU A 50 13.98 23.75 -40.04
N LEU A 51 14.98 22.90 -40.14
CA LEU A 51 15.56 22.61 -41.45
C LEU A 51 14.53 21.90 -42.35
N PRO A 52 14.42 22.30 -43.63
CA PRO A 52 15.40 23.11 -44.39
C PRO A 52 15.09 24.61 -44.48
N ARG A 53 14.04 25.12 -43.84
CA ARG A 53 13.70 26.56 -43.91
C ARG A 53 14.62 27.33 -42.97
N LYS A 54 15.61 28.05 -43.51
CA LYS A 54 16.55 28.95 -42.78
C LYS A 54 15.89 30.22 -42.21
N THR A 55 14.61 30.17 -41.90
CA THR A 55 13.81 31.26 -41.32
C THR A 55 13.40 30.86 -39.92
N TRP A 56 13.69 31.70 -38.93
CA TRP A 56 13.26 31.51 -37.55
C TRP A 56 11.73 31.48 -37.45
N GLN A 57 11.19 30.48 -36.77
CA GLN A 57 9.76 30.34 -36.47
C GLN A 57 9.58 30.24 -34.95
N ARG A 58 8.40 30.60 -34.44
CA ARG A 58 8.07 30.37 -33.02
C ARG A 58 8.13 28.87 -32.74
N ALA A 59 8.80 28.48 -31.65
CA ALA A 59 8.77 27.10 -31.18
C ALA A 59 7.37 26.78 -30.63
N VAL A 60 6.85 25.59 -30.94
CA VAL A 60 5.56 25.12 -30.41
C VAL A 60 5.75 23.83 -29.62
N THR A 61 4.90 23.63 -28.62
CA THR A 61 4.85 22.38 -27.85
C THR A 61 4.55 21.20 -28.77
N GLN A 62 5.10 20.02 -28.46
CA GLN A 62 5.05 18.80 -29.28
C GLN A 62 5.73 18.91 -30.66
N GLN A 63 6.55 19.92 -30.88
CA GLN A 63 7.29 20.06 -32.14
C GLN A 63 8.44 19.05 -32.25
N ASP A 64 8.42 18.26 -33.32
CA ASP A 64 9.47 17.30 -33.65
C ASP A 64 10.81 17.99 -33.99
N LEU A 65 11.87 17.54 -33.30
CA LEU A 65 13.25 17.94 -33.53
C LEU A 65 14.01 16.85 -34.28
N LYS A 66 14.75 17.26 -35.31
CA LYS A 66 15.58 16.36 -36.11
C LYS A 66 17.01 16.87 -36.20
N ALA A 67 17.90 15.97 -36.60
CA ALA A 67 19.29 16.28 -36.90
C ALA A 67 19.42 17.52 -37.81
N GLY A 68 20.21 18.50 -37.35
CA GLY A 68 20.48 19.79 -37.99
C GLY A 68 19.58 20.95 -37.54
N ASP A 69 18.55 20.72 -36.74
CA ASP A 69 17.71 21.81 -36.22
C ASP A 69 18.48 22.71 -35.26
N VAL A 70 18.15 24.01 -35.29
CA VAL A 70 18.76 25.02 -34.42
C VAL A 70 17.70 25.66 -33.55
N LEU A 71 17.90 25.60 -32.25
CA LEU A 71 17.03 26.14 -31.22
C LEU A 71 17.66 27.39 -30.63
N ARG A 72 16.88 28.46 -30.48
CA ARG A 72 17.32 29.66 -29.76
C ARG A 72 16.31 30.13 -28.73
N THR A 73 16.83 30.64 -27.64
CA THR A 73 16.09 31.36 -26.61
C THR A 73 16.56 32.82 -26.57
N ASN A 74 15.62 33.70 -26.25
CA ASN A 74 15.80 35.13 -26.03
C ASN A 74 16.05 35.41 -24.52
N PRO A 75 16.08 36.67 -24.06
CA PRO A 75 16.30 36.98 -22.64
C PRO A 75 15.24 36.45 -21.67
N ALA A 76 14.00 36.20 -22.12
CA ALA A 76 12.90 35.72 -21.29
C ALA A 76 12.57 34.23 -21.48
N GLY A 77 12.92 33.65 -22.62
CA GLY A 77 12.46 32.34 -23.05
C GLY A 77 13.34 31.19 -22.57
N THR A 78 12.69 30.05 -22.38
CA THR A 78 13.32 28.78 -22.02
C THR A 78 12.65 27.65 -22.78
N LEU A 79 13.41 26.65 -23.21
CA LEU A 79 12.86 25.46 -23.88
C LEU A 79 13.09 24.23 -23.01
N ALA A 80 12.04 23.44 -22.80
CA ALA A 80 12.19 22.08 -22.27
C ALA A 80 12.04 21.07 -23.42
N ILE A 81 12.99 20.16 -23.52
CA ILE A 81 13.12 19.23 -24.63
C ILE A 81 13.29 17.82 -24.07
N VAL A 82 12.54 16.88 -24.63
CA VAL A 82 12.72 15.44 -24.37
C VAL A 82 13.27 14.80 -25.62
N PHE A 83 14.48 14.26 -25.55
CA PHE A 83 15.12 13.60 -26.67
C PHE A 83 14.75 12.12 -26.78
N ALA A 84 14.98 11.53 -27.96
CA ALA A 84 14.60 10.17 -28.28
C ALA A 84 15.26 9.11 -27.37
N ASP A 85 16.43 9.40 -26.81
CA ASP A 85 17.16 8.56 -25.86
C ASP A 85 16.68 8.73 -24.39
N GLY A 86 15.66 9.56 -24.16
CA GLY A 86 15.14 9.89 -22.84
C GLY A 86 15.88 11.04 -22.13
N THR A 87 16.89 11.64 -22.78
CA THR A 87 17.56 12.83 -22.22
C THR A 87 16.57 13.99 -22.16
N GLN A 88 16.45 14.61 -20.98
CA GLN A 88 15.70 15.84 -20.77
C GLN A 88 16.69 17.01 -20.79
N VAL A 89 16.41 18.06 -21.54
CA VAL A 89 17.24 19.27 -21.57
C VAL A 89 16.36 20.50 -21.40
N ARG A 90 16.79 21.38 -20.50
CA ARG A 90 16.27 22.74 -20.39
C ARG A 90 17.29 23.71 -20.94
N LEU A 91 16.93 24.38 -22.03
CA LEU A 91 17.73 25.43 -22.61
C LEU A 91 17.37 26.76 -21.92
N GLY A 92 18.34 27.34 -21.22
CA GLY A 92 18.21 28.60 -20.50
C GLY A 92 18.15 29.80 -21.45
N ARG A 93 18.08 31.00 -20.88
CA ARG A 93 17.94 32.27 -21.62
C ARG A 93 19.14 32.55 -22.53
N ASN A 94 18.92 33.34 -23.60
CA ASN A 94 19.97 33.81 -24.52
C ASN A 94 20.84 32.71 -25.15
N SER A 95 20.29 31.50 -25.29
CA SER A 95 21.03 30.31 -25.65
C SER A 95 20.78 29.90 -27.10
N VAL A 96 21.77 29.24 -27.69
CA VAL A 96 21.69 28.68 -29.04
C VAL A 96 22.22 27.25 -29.00
N MET A 97 21.34 26.30 -29.34
CA MET A 97 21.66 24.87 -29.37
C MET A 97 21.39 24.30 -30.76
N VAL A 98 22.33 23.52 -31.28
CA VAL A 98 22.19 22.74 -32.51
C VAL A 98 21.97 21.27 -32.14
N VAL A 99 20.87 20.70 -32.61
CA VAL A 99 20.59 19.26 -32.48
C VAL A 99 21.38 18.55 -33.57
N ARG A 100 22.45 17.83 -33.25
CA ARG A 100 23.24 17.12 -34.28
C ARG A 100 22.64 15.77 -34.61
N LEU A 101 22.70 14.82 -33.67
CA LEU A 101 22.09 13.50 -33.80
C LEU A 101 21.82 13.00 -32.40
N VAL A 102 20.58 12.60 -32.11
CA VAL A 102 20.25 11.93 -30.84
C VAL A 102 19.47 10.67 -31.18
N SER A 103 19.87 9.54 -30.61
CA SER A 103 19.32 8.23 -30.98
C SER A 103 19.25 7.30 -29.77
N LYS A 104 18.24 6.40 -29.75
CA LYS A 104 17.99 5.48 -28.63
C LYS A 104 19.14 4.53 -28.29
N SER A 105 20.01 4.20 -29.26
CA SER A 105 21.03 3.14 -29.14
C SER A 105 22.38 3.49 -29.78
N GLY A 106 22.60 4.76 -30.12
CA GLY A 106 23.83 5.25 -30.79
C GLY A 106 24.44 6.47 -30.07
N PRO A 107 25.49 7.07 -30.64
CA PRO A 107 26.05 8.32 -30.10
C PRO A 107 25.02 9.45 -30.20
N SER A 108 24.84 10.17 -29.10
CA SER A 108 24.01 11.36 -29.04
C SER A 108 24.90 12.58 -28.94
N THR A 109 24.76 13.55 -29.85
CA THR A 109 25.55 14.78 -29.85
C THR A 109 24.63 16.00 -29.93
N LEU A 110 24.84 16.92 -28.99
CA LEU A 110 24.26 18.26 -29.00
C LEU A 110 25.40 19.27 -29.08
N SER A 111 25.16 20.44 -29.66
CA SER A 111 26.13 21.53 -29.62
C SER A 111 25.49 22.75 -28.99
N LEU A 112 26.04 23.20 -27.85
CA LEU A 112 25.68 24.45 -27.21
C LEU A 112 26.66 25.53 -27.69
N GLN A 113 26.23 26.34 -28.65
CA GLN A 113 27.10 27.36 -29.23
C GLN A 113 27.27 28.56 -28.29
N ARG A 114 26.20 28.92 -27.57
CA ARG A 114 26.19 30.01 -26.61
C ARG A 114 25.06 29.82 -25.60
N GLY A 115 25.22 30.37 -24.41
CA GLY A 115 24.22 30.43 -23.35
C GLY A 115 24.36 29.28 -22.38
N ARG A 116 23.24 28.84 -21.81
CA ARG A 116 23.20 27.88 -20.70
C ARG A 116 22.22 26.76 -21.00
N ALA A 117 22.61 25.53 -20.70
CA ALA A 117 21.72 24.39 -20.74
C ALA A 117 21.87 23.59 -19.44
N TRP A 118 20.75 23.13 -18.91
CA TRP A 118 20.70 22.06 -17.95
C TRP A 118 20.19 20.81 -18.64
N GLY A 119 20.64 19.64 -18.22
CA GLY A 119 20.04 18.41 -18.69
C GLY A 119 20.23 17.25 -17.75
N ARG A 120 19.35 16.27 -17.93
CA ARG A 120 19.39 14.99 -17.27
C ARG A 120 19.40 13.89 -18.32
N SER A 121 20.43 13.06 -18.25
CA SER A 121 20.64 11.98 -19.20
C SER A 121 20.43 10.63 -18.49
N PRO A 122 19.68 9.69 -19.09
CA PRO A 122 19.45 8.39 -18.48
C PRO A 122 20.74 7.56 -18.41
N ARG A 123 21.01 6.97 -17.23
CA ARG A 123 22.18 6.10 -16.97
C ARG A 123 22.21 4.91 -17.92
N LYS A 124 23.39 4.60 -18.46
CA LYS A 124 23.67 3.45 -19.36
C LYS A 124 22.87 3.40 -20.68
N ARG A 125 21.92 4.31 -20.89
CA ARG A 125 21.10 4.42 -22.13
C ARG A 125 21.61 5.51 -23.06
N SER A 126 22.02 6.65 -22.50
CA SER A 126 22.49 7.79 -23.28
C SER A 126 24.02 7.82 -23.37
N ASN A 127 24.52 8.05 -24.59
CA ASN A 127 25.92 8.34 -24.87
C ASN A 127 26.03 9.80 -25.33
N LEU A 128 25.58 10.71 -24.47
CA LEU A 128 25.47 12.12 -24.81
C LEU A 128 26.84 12.80 -24.80
N SER A 129 27.14 13.57 -25.84
CA SER A 129 28.27 14.49 -25.89
C SER A 129 27.76 15.89 -26.20
N ILE A 130 28.21 16.88 -25.42
CA ILE A 130 27.89 18.29 -25.66
C ILE A 130 29.13 19.01 -26.12
N GLU A 131 29.07 19.48 -27.36
CA GLU A 131 30.13 20.30 -27.94
C GLU A 131 29.87 21.78 -27.65
N THR A 132 30.88 22.45 -27.10
CA THR A 132 30.91 23.91 -26.91
C THR A 132 32.07 24.50 -27.73
N PRO A 133 32.15 25.84 -27.88
CA PRO A 133 33.28 26.47 -28.59
C PRO A 133 34.67 26.25 -27.98
N SER A 134 34.75 25.77 -26.71
CA SER A 134 36.00 25.63 -25.96
C SER A 134 36.34 24.19 -25.52
N ALA A 135 35.34 23.30 -25.44
CA ALA A 135 35.49 21.92 -24.99
C ALA A 135 34.32 21.00 -25.42
N THR A 136 34.53 19.69 -25.28
CA THR A 136 33.51 18.66 -25.41
C THR A 136 33.28 17.99 -24.05
N ALA A 137 32.01 17.97 -23.61
CA ALA A 137 31.58 17.28 -22.40
C ALA A 137 30.96 15.92 -22.76
N ALA A 138 31.61 14.82 -22.41
CA ALA A 138 31.07 13.48 -22.53
C ALA A 138 30.29 13.10 -21.27
N ILE A 139 28.98 12.94 -21.43
CA ILE A 139 27.98 12.83 -20.36
C ILE A 139 27.52 11.38 -20.28
N ARG A 140 27.58 10.80 -19.08
CA ARG A 140 27.25 9.41 -18.82
C ARG A 140 26.28 9.30 -17.64
N GLY A 141 24.97 9.33 -17.93
CA GLY A 141 23.98 9.09 -16.89
C GLY A 141 23.97 10.14 -15.79
N THR A 142 24.11 11.39 -16.20
CA THR A 142 24.37 12.55 -15.34
C THR A 142 23.25 13.56 -15.41
N GLU A 143 23.12 14.29 -14.31
CA GLU A 143 22.44 15.58 -14.24
C GLU A 143 23.51 16.67 -14.18
N TRP A 144 23.42 17.61 -15.11
CA TRP A 144 24.48 18.56 -15.37
C TRP A 144 23.90 19.91 -15.78
N ALA A 145 24.71 20.95 -15.59
CA ALA A 145 24.50 22.24 -16.20
C ALA A 145 25.79 22.68 -16.90
N ILE A 146 25.65 23.21 -18.11
CA ILE A 146 26.77 23.73 -18.87
C ILE A 146 26.44 25.14 -19.37
N THR A 147 27.39 26.04 -19.21
CA THR A 147 27.35 27.39 -19.74
C THR A 147 28.46 27.54 -20.75
N ALA A 148 28.18 28.13 -21.90
CA ALA A 148 29.15 28.34 -22.96
C ALA A 148 29.04 29.77 -23.52
N ASP A 149 30.19 30.39 -23.76
CA ASP A 149 30.33 31.62 -24.53
C ASP A 149 31.38 31.42 -25.63
N ASP A 150 31.72 32.49 -26.36
CA ASP A 150 32.65 32.41 -27.50
C ASP A 150 34.08 32.01 -27.10
N ASN A 151 34.46 32.18 -25.83
CA ASN A 151 35.81 32.04 -25.30
C ASN A 151 35.95 31.03 -24.16
N SER A 152 34.85 30.64 -23.50
CA SER A 152 34.88 29.81 -22.30
C SER A 152 33.70 28.86 -22.20
N SER A 153 33.86 27.81 -21.39
CA SER A 153 32.77 26.94 -20.99
C SER A 153 32.92 26.51 -19.55
N GLN A 154 31.80 26.47 -18.84
CA GLN A 154 31.72 26.08 -17.43
C GLN A 154 30.72 24.95 -17.29
N LEU A 155 31.12 23.88 -16.61
CA LEU A 155 30.34 22.68 -16.38
C LEU A 155 30.15 22.48 -14.87
N GLN A 156 28.93 22.13 -14.47
CA GLN A 156 28.58 21.71 -13.12
C GLN A 156 27.89 20.34 -13.19
N VAL A 157 28.21 19.45 -12.25
CA VAL A 157 27.65 18.10 -12.19
C VAL A 157 26.91 17.89 -10.86
N PHE A 158 25.61 17.63 -10.94
CA PHE A 158 24.74 17.44 -9.76
C PHE A 158 24.63 15.98 -9.35
N SER A 159 24.68 15.07 -10.33
CA SER A 159 24.67 13.62 -10.11
C SER A 159 25.38 12.94 -11.27
N GLY A 160 26.20 11.92 -10.98
CA GLY A 160 26.97 11.13 -11.95
C GLY A 160 28.38 11.70 -12.24
N VAL A 161 28.95 11.36 -13.40
CA VAL A 161 30.29 11.79 -13.84
C VAL A 161 30.28 12.30 -15.28
N VAL A 162 30.98 13.42 -15.53
CA VAL A 162 31.18 13.99 -16.87
C VAL A 162 32.69 14.11 -17.14
N GLU A 163 33.12 13.68 -18.32
CA GLU A 163 34.47 13.94 -18.80
C GLU A 163 34.47 15.19 -19.69
N LEU A 164 35.21 16.21 -19.28
CA LEU A 164 35.36 17.46 -20.03
C LEU A 164 36.73 17.49 -20.69
N SER A 165 36.78 17.59 -22.02
CA SER A 165 38.04 17.49 -22.77
C SER A 165 38.14 18.48 -23.92
N ASN A 166 39.36 18.85 -24.26
CA ASN A 166 39.73 19.54 -25.50
C ASN A 166 41.13 19.11 -25.97
N GLU A 167 41.68 19.75 -27.00
CA GLU A 167 43.01 19.40 -27.54
C GLU A 167 44.16 19.60 -26.53
N ALA A 168 43.98 20.42 -25.50
CA ALA A 168 44.99 20.72 -24.50
C ALA A 168 44.96 19.77 -23.27
N GLY A 169 43.88 19.03 -23.06
CA GLY A 169 43.76 18.06 -21.96
C GLY A 169 42.34 17.56 -21.68
N SER A 170 42.20 16.63 -20.74
CA SER A 170 40.92 16.08 -20.25
C SER A 170 40.84 16.15 -18.73
N LEU A 171 39.64 16.34 -18.19
CA LEU A 171 39.34 16.38 -16.77
C LEU A 171 38.02 15.67 -16.48
N THR A 172 38.04 14.74 -15.53
CA THR A 172 36.84 14.12 -14.98
C THR A 172 36.24 15.00 -13.87
N VAL A 173 34.95 15.31 -14.02
CA VAL A 173 34.15 16.12 -13.09
C VAL A 173 33.07 15.21 -12.49
N GLU A 174 33.11 15.05 -11.17
CA GLU A 174 32.19 14.19 -10.42
C GLU A 174 31.04 15.02 -9.80
N ALA A 175 30.03 14.33 -9.25
CA ALA A 175 28.93 14.97 -8.54
C ALA A 175 29.43 15.94 -7.45
N GLY A 176 28.86 17.14 -7.44
CA GLY A 176 29.23 18.24 -6.55
C GLY A 176 30.50 19.00 -6.95
N GLN A 177 31.10 18.69 -8.11
CA GLN A 177 32.23 19.42 -8.67
C GLN A 177 31.82 20.30 -9.86
N ALA A 178 32.63 21.31 -10.13
CA ALA A 178 32.55 22.12 -11.34
C ALA A 178 33.89 22.12 -12.07
N ALA A 179 33.86 22.48 -13.35
CA ALA A 179 35.05 22.73 -14.14
C ALA A 179 34.84 23.90 -15.09
N SER A 180 35.93 24.63 -15.36
CA SER A 180 35.97 25.70 -16.35
C SER A 180 37.03 25.41 -17.40
N VAL A 181 36.75 25.79 -18.64
CA VAL A 181 37.67 25.70 -19.77
C VAL A 181 37.70 27.04 -20.47
N LEU A 182 38.90 27.59 -20.65
CA LEU A 182 39.14 28.68 -21.59
C LEU A 182 39.57 28.08 -22.93
N ARG A 183 39.14 28.70 -24.04
CA ARG A 183 39.48 28.24 -25.39
C ARG A 183 41.00 28.08 -25.54
N GLY A 184 41.44 26.88 -25.92
CA GLY A 184 42.85 26.53 -26.13
C GLY A 184 43.65 26.22 -24.86
N GLN A 185 43.04 26.22 -23.67
CA GLN A 185 43.69 25.82 -22.41
C GLN A 185 43.09 24.51 -21.87
N ALA A 186 43.86 23.76 -21.07
CA ALA A 186 43.36 22.54 -20.45
C ALA A 186 42.24 22.84 -19.42
N PRO A 187 41.24 21.96 -19.27
CA PRO A 187 40.19 22.12 -18.27
C PRO A 187 40.73 22.18 -16.82
N THR A 188 40.16 23.08 -16.01
CA THR A 188 40.52 23.24 -14.60
C THR A 188 39.33 22.97 -13.68
N ARG A 189 39.56 22.18 -12.62
CA ARG A 189 38.54 21.88 -11.60
C ARG A 189 38.33 23.07 -10.68
N THR A 190 37.07 23.37 -10.37
CA THR A 190 36.65 24.35 -9.36
C THR A 190 35.79 23.63 -8.33
N VAL A 191 36.07 23.84 -7.04
CA VAL A 191 35.27 23.25 -5.95
C VAL A 191 34.07 24.15 -5.69
N LEU A 192 32.85 23.59 -5.75
CA LEU A 192 31.62 24.29 -5.37
C LEU A 192 31.53 24.32 -3.84
N VAL A 193 31.32 25.51 -3.25
CA VAL A 193 31.19 25.68 -1.79
C VAL A 193 29.83 25.20 -1.28
N ASN A 194 28.80 25.19 -2.13
CA ASN A 194 27.48 24.62 -1.85
C ASN A 194 26.95 23.88 -3.10
N PRO A 195 27.40 22.64 -3.36
CA PRO A 195 27.00 21.87 -4.53
C PRO A 195 25.53 21.39 -4.49
N THR A 196 24.88 21.48 -3.33
CA THR A 196 23.48 21.10 -3.09
C THR A 196 22.46 22.17 -3.48
N GLY A 197 22.90 23.40 -3.75
CA GLY A 197 22.02 24.45 -4.28
C GLY A 197 21.53 24.07 -5.67
N ARG A 198 20.20 24.06 -5.87
CA ARG A 198 19.60 23.73 -7.18
C ARG A 198 19.98 24.80 -8.20
N GLU A 199 20.01 24.41 -9.46
CA GLU A 199 20.26 25.36 -10.54
C GLU A 199 19.13 26.38 -10.64
N GLN A 200 19.47 27.66 -10.55
CA GLN A 200 18.47 28.73 -10.49
C GLN A 200 17.51 28.75 -11.69
N MET A 201 17.95 28.25 -12.85
CA MET A 201 17.12 28.15 -14.05
C MET A 201 16.04 27.06 -14.01
N LEU A 202 16.08 26.19 -13.00
CA LEU A 202 15.14 25.08 -12.82
C LEU A 202 13.88 25.52 -12.07
N TYR A 203 13.99 26.57 -11.25
CA TYR A 203 12.85 27.09 -10.50
C TYR A 203 11.75 27.58 -11.43
N PHE A 204 10.55 27.09 -11.16
CA PHE A 204 9.36 27.52 -11.86
C PHE A 204 8.63 28.61 -11.06
N VAL A 205 8.87 29.86 -11.43
CA VAL A 205 8.08 31.00 -10.92
C VAL A 205 6.93 31.28 -11.89
N ASN A 206 5.70 31.26 -11.38
CA ASN A 206 4.51 31.71 -12.10
C ASN A 206 4.26 33.20 -11.76
N LEU A 207 4.49 34.09 -12.73
CA LEU A 207 4.28 35.53 -12.52
C LEU A 207 2.83 35.89 -12.23
N ALA A 208 1.87 35.14 -12.78
CA ALA A 208 0.44 35.44 -12.59
C ALA A 208 0.01 35.29 -11.13
N SER A 209 0.60 34.34 -10.39
CA SER A 209 0.39 34.18 -8.94
C SER A 209 0.82 35.43 -8.16
N GLY A 210 1.77 36.21 -8.68
CA GLY A 210 2.20 37.47 -8.10
C GLY A 210 1.12 38.56 -8.09
N LEU A 211 0.07 38.44 -8.91
CA LEU A 211 -1.07 39.37 -8.89
C LEU A 211 -1.87 39.26 -7.59
N ASP A 212 -1.89 38.09 -6.95
CA ASP A 212 -2.53 37.91 -5.65
C ASP A 212 -1.65 38.47 -4.52
N LEU A 213 -0.33 38.36 -4.65
CA LEU A 213 0.63 38.87 -3.66
C LEU A 213 0.74 40.40 -3.65
N ILE A 214 0.55 41.07 -4.80
CA ILE A 214 0.57 42.54 -4.90
C ILE A 214 -0.56 43.17 -4.08
N GLY A 215 -1.66 42.45 -3.82
CA GLY A 215 -2.68 42.85 -2.85
C GLY A 215 -3.44 44.14 -3.17
N ASN A 216 -3.34 44.67 -4.39
CA ASN A 216 -4.05 45.88 -4.81
C ASN A 216 -5.57 45.62 -4.85
N GLN A 217 -6.36 46.47 -4.18
CA GLN A 217 -7.81 46.33 -4.03
C GLN A 217 -8.61 47.32 -4.88
N SER A 218 -7.98 48.07 -5.79
CA SER A 218 -8.70 48.98 -6.67
C SER A 218 -9.62 48.20 -7.62
N GLU A 219 -10.85 48.69 -7.80
CA GLU A 219 -11.84 48.04 -8.66
C GLU A 219 -11.32 47.76 -10.08
N PRO A 220 -10.57 48.68 -10.74
CA PRO A 220 -10.02 48.39 -12.07
C PRO A 220 -8.91 47.33 -12.04
N PHE A 221 -8.11 47.23 -10.96
CA PHE A 221 -7.14 46.15 -10.80
C PHE A 221 -7.84 44.80 -10.62
N LEU A 222 -8.86 44.74 -9.77
CA LEU A 222 -9.63 43.52 -9.54
C LEU A 222 -10.30 43.04 -10.83
N GLN A 223 -10.85 43.96 -11.64
CA GLN A 223 -11.41 43.64 -12.96
C GLN A 223 -10.34 43.11 -13.93
N ALA A 224 -9.19 43.79 -14.02
CA ALA A 224 -8.09 43.36 -14.88
C ALA A 224 -7.56 41.97 -14.51
N ARG A 225 -7.39 41.74 -13.20
CA ARG A 225 -6.97 40.46 -12.64
C ARG A 225 -8.03 39.38 -12.87
N GLN A 226 -9.32 39.71 -12.82
CA GLN A 226 -10.39 38.77 -13.11
C GLN A 226 -10.34 38.32 -14.58
N SER A 227 -10.21 39.25 -15.53
CA SER A 227 -10.09 38.87 -16.95
C SER A 227 -8.85 38.01 -17.21
N GLY A 228 -7.72 38.30 -16.55
CA GLY A 228 -6.53 37.45 -16.61
C GLY A 228 -6.76 36.07 -16.00
N ALA A 229 -7.47 36.00 -14.87
CA ALA A 229 -7.84 34.75 -14.23
C ALA A 229 -8.80 33.91 -15.09
N GLU A 230 -9.65 34.53 -15.90
CA GLU A 230 -10.53 33.87 -16.89
C GLU A 230 -9.80 33.43 -18.16
N GLY A 231 -8.50 33.71 -18.27
CA GLY A 231 -7.66 33.40 -19.43
C GLY A 231 -7.75 34.41 -20.57
N ASP A 232 -8.56 35.48 -20.44
CA ASP A 232 -8.65 36.58 -21.40
C ASP A 232 -7.50 37.58 -21.18
N TRP A 233 -6.28 37.13 -21.49
CA TRP A 233 -5.08 37.95 -21.34
C TRP A 233 -5.04 39.15 -22.30
N GLU A 234 -5.84 39.15 -23.38
CA GLU A 234 -5.97 40.31 -24.27
C GLU A 234 -6.82 41.42 -23.64
N ALA A 235 -7.93 41.08 -22.99
CA ALA A 235 -8.69 42.03 -22.19
C ALA A 235 -7.90 42.49 -20.97
N ALA A 236 -7.28 41.57 -20.25
CA ALA A 236 -6.44 41.88 -19.08
C ALA A 236 -5.30 42.83 -19.44
N SER A 237 -4.61 42.59 -20.56
CA SER A 237 -3.53 43.46 -21.06
C SER A 237 -4.01 44.90 -21.26
N ARG A 238 -5.20 45.09 -21.86
CA ARG A 238 -5.80 46.41 -22.06
C ARG A 238 -6.16 47.08 -20.73
N GLN A 239 -6.83 46.36 -19.84
CA GLN A 239 -7.25 46.89 -18.54
C GLN A 239 -6.04 47.26 -17.66
N PHE A 240 -5.01 46.41 -17.62
CA PHE A 240 -3.76 46.71 -16.93
C PHE A 240 -3.00 47.88 -17.57
N ALA A 241 -3.03 48.02 -18.90
CA ALA A 241 -2.44 49.18 -19.57
C ALA A 241 -3.16 50.49 -19.22
N ASP A 242 -4.48 50.45 -19.00
CA ASP A 242 -5.24 51.60 -18.52
C ASP A 242 -4.93 51.92 -17.06
N LEU A 243 -4.87 50.89 -16.20
CA LEU A 243 -4.46 51.03 -14.80
C LEU A 243 -3.03 51.59 -14.65
N ALA A 244 -2.11 51.20 -15.53
CA ALA A 244 -0.74 51.71 -15.57
C ALA A 244 -0.65 53.23 -15.82
N ARG A 245 -1.75 53.87 -16.27
CA ARG A 245 -1.85 55.33 -16.47
C ARG A 245 -2.59 56.05 -15.33
N SER A 246 -2.89 55.34 -14.23
CA SER A 246 -3.55 55.92 -13.06
C SER A 246 -2.72 57.05 -12.42
N ASP A 247 -3.37 58.00 -11.77
CA ASP A 247 -2.68 59.03 -10.97
C ASP A 247 -2.13 58.45 -9.65
N ASN A 248 -2.66 57.31 -9.19
CA ASN A 248 -2.19 56.61 -8.00
C ASN A 248 -0.93 55.77 -8.29
N PRO A 249 0.21 56.03 -7.62
CA PRO A 249 1.46 55.28 -7.82
C PRO A 249 1.34 53.76 -7.62
N ALA A 250 0.53 53.30 -6.65
CA ALA A 250 0.33 51.87 -6.40
C ALA A 250 -0.44 51.20 -7.54
N ASP A 251 -1.47 51.86 -8.08
CA ASP A 251 -2.21 51.40 -9.25
C ASP A 251 -1.33 51.39 -10.50
N ARG A 252 -0.51 52.44 -10.70
CA ARG A 252 0.45 52.46 -11.82
C ARG A 252 1.40 51.27 -11.76
N ALA A 253 1.95 50.99 -10.58
CA ALA A 253 2.88 49.89 -10.38
C ALA A 253 2.21 48.53 -10.63
N ALA A 254 1.02 48.32 -10.05
CA ALA A 254 0.24 47.10 -10.23
C ALA A 254 -0.21 46.91 -11.69
N GLY A 255 -0.63 47.98 -12.37
CA GLY A 255 -0.99 47.97 -13.79
C GLY A 255 0.19 47.70 -14.71
N ALA A 256 1.34 48.29 -14.42
CA ALA A 256 2.57 48.03 -15.18
C ALA A 256 3.04 46.58 -15.03
N TYR A 257 2.96 46.01 -13.83
CA TYR A 257 3.25 44.60 -13.58
C TYR A 257 2.23 43.67 -14.26
N GLY A 258 0.93 43.94 -14.11
CA GLY A 258 -0.12 43.13 -14.74
C GLY A 258 -0.04 43.16 -16.27
N ARG A 259 0.30 44.31 -16.86
CA ARG A 259 0.55 44.42 -18.31
C ARG A 259 1.77 43.60 -18.73
N TYR A 260 2.85 43.62 -17.93
CA TYR A 260 4.02 42.79 -18.17
C TYR A 260 3.64 41.30 -18.18
N ILE A 261 2.84 40.85 -17.21
CA ILE A 261 2.32 39.47 -17.17
C ILE A 261 1.50 39.15 -18.41
N ALA A 262 0.53 39.98 -18.75
CA ALA A 262 -0.37 39.71 -19.86
C ALA A 262 0.40 39.61 -21.19
N ALA A 263 1.40 40.47 -21.40
CA ALA A 263 2.30 40.37 -22.55
C ALA A 263 3.10 39.06 -22.54
N VAL A 264 3.65 38.63 -21.39
CA VAL A 264 4.33 37.33 -21.26
C VAL A 264 3.39 36.17 -21.59
N GLN A 265 2.15 36.18 -21.09
CA GLN A 265 1.15 35.12 -21.31
C GLN A 265 0.68 35.04 -22.76
N LEU A 266 0.62 36.17 -23.47
CA LEU A 266 0.35 36.22 -24.92
C LEU A 266 1.56 35.79 -25.78
N GLY A 267 2.70 35.49 -25.14
CA GLY A 267 3.93 35.08 -25.80
C GLY A 267 4.75 36.24 -26.37
N GLU A 268 4.50 37.46 -25.92
CA GLU A 268 5.29 38.64 -26.25
C GLU A 268 6.58 38.73 -25.39
N MET A 269 7.46 39.68 -25.71
CA MET A 269 8.72 39.93 -25.00
C MET A 269 8.77 41.35 -24.42
N PRO A 270 8.02 41.65 -23.36
CA PRO A 270 8.04 42.97 -22.75
C PRO A 270 9.39 43.23 -22.05
N SER A 271 9.85 44.49 -22.05
CA SER A 271 10.93 44.90 -21.15
C SER A 271 10.38 45.07 -19.73
N PRO A 272 11.15 44.77 -18.67
CA PRO A 272 10.73 45.05 -17.30
C PRO A 272 10.30 46.51 -17.16
N PRO A 273 9.13 46.78 -16.57
CA PRO A 273 8.64 48.14 -16.46
C PRO A 273 9.54 48.97 -15.52
N SER A 274 9.75 50.24 -15.86
CA SER A 274 10.31 51.21 -14.90
C SER A 274 9.20 51.57 -13.91
N LEU A 275 9.42 51.29 -12.63
CA LEU A 275 8.42 51.46 -11.58
C LEU A 275 8.87 52.52 -10.55
N ASP A 276 7.91 53.27 -10.01
CA ASP A 276 8.12 54.22 -8.91
C ASP A 276 8.54 53.46 -7.62
N SER A 277 8.94 54.16 -6.55
CA SER A 277 9.30 53.51 -5.28
C SER A 277 8.06 53.28 -4.41
N THR A 278 7.27 52.24 -4.71
CA THR A 278 6.14 51.76 -3.88
C THR A 278 6.32 50.30 -3.44
N VAL A 279 5.50 49.81 -2.49
CA VAL A 279 5.49 48.40 -2.06
C VAL A 279 5.26 47.47 -3.26
N GLU A 280 4.23 47.74 -4.07
CA GLU A 280 3.89 46.98 -5.27
C GLU A 280 5.03 46.97 -6.29
N SER A 281 5.79 48.06 -6.35
CA SER A 281 6.93 48.19 -7.26
C SER A 281 8.13 47.35 -6.81
N TYR A 282 8.40 47.24 -5.50
CA TYR A 282 9.42 46.31 -4.99
C TYR A 282 8.98 44.86 -5.17
N LEU A 283 7.70 44.54 -4.93
CA LEU A 283 7.14 43.20 -5.19
C LEU A 283 7.26 42.82 -6.66
N ALA A 284 6.79 43.69 -7.56
CA ALA A 284 6.85 43.46 -9.00
C ALA A 284 8.29 43.25 -9.49
N ARG A 285 9.25 44.08 -9.03
CA ARG A 285 10.67 43.94 -9.38
C ARG A 285 11.27 42.65 -8.82
N SER A 286 10.95 42.28 -7.59
CA SER A 286 11.44 41.05 -6.96
C SER A 286 10.90 39.81 -7.68
N LEU A 287 9.58 39.77 -7.97
CA LEU A 287 8.93 38.68 -8.69
C LEU A 287 9.40 38.56 -10.14
N ILE A 288 9.59 39.69 -10.84
CA ILE A 288 10.17 39.70 -12.19
C ILE A 288 11.61 39.19 -12.14
N ALA A 289 12.43 39.65 -11.19
CA ALA A 289 13.81 39.16 -11.04
C ALA A 289 13.86 37.66 -10.73
N ALA A 290 12.93 37.16 -9.90
CA ALA A 290 12.82 35.74 -9.57
C ALA A 290 12.38 34.91 -10.79
N TYR A 291 11.36 35.37 -11.52
CA TYR A 291 11.00 34.81 -12.83
C TYR A 291 12.16 34.88 -13.81
N ASP A 292 12.98 35.92 -13.68
CA ASP A 292 14.16 36.15 -14.47
C ASP A 292 15.34 35.22 -14.17
N GLY A 293 15.20 34.41 -13.12
CA GLY A 293 16.20 33.47 -12.65
C GLY A 293 17.31 34.14 -11.83
N ASP A 294 17.21 35.43 -11.53
CA ASP A 294 18.12 36.15 -10.65
C ASP A 294 17.54 36.24 -9.23
N LEU A 295 17.57 35.10 -8.55
CA LEU A 295 17.00 34.96 -7.20
C LEU A 295 17.76 35.79 -6.15
N GLN A 296 19.05 36.05 -6.36
CA GLN A 296 19.82 36.91 -5.45
C GLN A 296 19.41 38.37 -5.60
N ALA A 297 19.26 38.86 -6.83
CA ALA A 297 18.69 40.19 -7.06
C ALA A 297 17.25 40.27 -6.54
N ALA A 298 16.43 39.24 -6.77
CA ALA A 298 15.07 39.20 -6.24
C ALA A 298 15.03 39.34 -4.72
N ARG A 299 15.92 38.63 -4.00
CA ARG A 299 16.04 38.74 -2.53
C ARG A 299 16.51 40.13 -2.11
N GLN A 300 17.54 40.66 -2.77
CA GLN A 300 18.06 42.00 -2.49
C GLN A 300 16.98 43.07 -2.68
N ILE A 301 16.19 42.98 -3.76
CA ILE A 301 15.08 43.90 -4.02
C ILE A 301 14.02 43.79 -2.91
N ALA A 302 13.73 42.59 -2.41
CA ALA A 302 12.82 42.41 -1.28
C ALA A 302 13.39 43.02 0.02
N ASP A 303 14.68 42.86 0.28
CA ASP A 303 15.37 43.47 1.44
C ASP A 303 15.39 45.01 1.35
N GLU A 304 15.65 45.57 0.17
CA GLU A 304 15.56 47.02 -0.09
C GLU A 304 14.12 47.52 0.12
N GLY A 305 13.13 46.75 -0.37
CA GLY A 305 11.72 47.01 -0.15
C GLY A 305 11.35 47.03 1.33
N LEU A 306 11.81 46.05 2.12
CA LEU A 306 11.58 45.98 3.56
C LEU A 306 12.30 47.08 4.34
N THR A 307 13.44 47.56 3.83
CA THR A 307 14.13 48.73 4.39
C THR A 307 13.31 50.00 4.16
N ALA A 308 12.71 50.15 2.98
CA ALA A 308 11.87 51.29 2.63
C ALA A 308 10.47 51.22 3.27
N PHE A 309 9.93 50.02 3.43
CA PHE A 309 8.58 49.73 3.92
C PHE A 309 8.60 48.56 4.93
N PRO A 310 9.04 48.79 6.18
CA PRO A 310 9.21 47.72 7.17
C PRO A 310 7.92 46.99 7.59
N ASP A 311 6.77 47.64 7.39
CA ASP A 311 5.44 47.13 7.77
C ASP A 311 4.71 46.41 6.62
N ALA A 312 5.33 46.31 5.44
CA ALA A 312 4.72 45.66 4.27
C ALA A 312 4.84 44.14 4.35
N THR A 313 3.80 43.49 4.86
CA THR A 313 3.71 42.02 5.05
C THR A 313 3.97 41.22 3.77
N SER A 314 3.46 41.68 2.62
CA SER A 314 3.67 41.05 1.32
C SER A 314 5.13 40.99 0.89
N LEU A 315 6.00 41.93 1.34
CA LEU A 315 7.43 41.89 1.07
C LEU A 315 8.15 40.83 1.92
N TYR A 316 7.68 40.54 3.13
CA TYR A 316 8.18 39.40 3.92
C TYR A 316 7.83 38.07 3.26
N GLN A 317 6.60 37.93 2.73
CA GLN A 317 6.19 36.76 1.96
C GLN A 317 7.08 36.58 0.71
N ALA A 318 7.24 37.64 -0.10
CA ALA A 318 8.11 37.60 -1.29
C ALA A 318 9.56 37.22 -0.93
N LYS A 319 10.09 37.77 0.17
CA LYS A 319 11.43 37.42 0.67
C LYS A 319 11.52 35.96 1.07
N ALA A 320 10.54 35.45 1.82
CA ALA A 320 10.50 34.06 2.26
C ALA A 320 10.41 33.10 1.07
N ASP A 321 9.55 33.39 0.09
CA ASP A 321 9.42 32.60 -1.14
C ASP A 321 10.74 32.55 -1.90
N VAL A 322 11.43 33.69 -2.06
CA VAL A 322 12.74 33.74 -2.73
C VAL A 322 13.84 33.04 -1.91
N GLN A 323 13.84 33.15 -0.59
CA GLN A 323 14.77 32.42 0.29
C GLN A 323 14.57 30.89 0.15
N ALA A 324 13.33 30.43 0.08
CA ALA A 324 13.01 29.03 -0.18
C ALA A 324 13.51 28.58 -1.56
N LEU A 325 13.28 29.40 -2.60
CA LEU A 325 13.86 29.20 -3.93
C LEU A 325 15.39 29.31 -3.96
N LEU A 326 16.05 29.89 -2.97
CA LEU A 326 17.52 29.87 -2.87
C LEU A 326 18.06 28.62 -2.17
N GLY A 327 17.18 27.74 -1.70
CA GLY A 327 17.53 26.57 -0.89
C GLY A 327 17.68 26.87 0.61
N ASN A 328 17.33 28.09 1.05
CA ASN A 328 17.42 28.52 2.44
C ASN A 328 16.06 28.38 3.15
N ALA A 329 15.46 27.20 3.11
CA ALA A 329 14.09 26.98 3.60
C ALA A 329 13.91 27.29 5.10
N ASP A 330 14.88 26.95 5.96
CA ASP A 330 14.81 27.28 7.39
C ASP A 330 14.86 28.79 7.65
N GLU A 331 15.60 29.53 6.83
CA GLU A 331 15.65 31.00 6.87
C GLU A 331 14.32 31.59 6.41
N ALA A 332 13.71 31.02 5.37
CA ALA A 332 12.39 31.41 4.87
C ALA A 332 11.31 31.22 5.92
N ILE A 333 11.26 30.04 6.56
CA ILE A 333 10.31 29.73 7.64
C ILE A 333 10.50 30.68 8.83
N THR A 334 11.75 30.95 9.21
CA THR A 334 12.05 31.88 10.29
C THR A 334 11.58 33.30 9.94
N THR A 335 11.85 33.76 8.71
CA THR A 335 11.49 35.10 8.23
C THR A 335 9.97 35.29 8.26
N ILE A 336 9.20 34.33 7.73
CA ILE A 336 7.74 34.44 7.70
C ILE A 336 7.11 34.29 9.08
N ALA A 337 7.63 33.41 9.94
CA ALA A 337 7.12 33.22 11.30
C ALA A 337 7.34 34.47 12.17
N GLN A 338 8.50 35.14 12.03
CA GLN A 338 8.77 36.42 12.66
C GLN A 338 7.83 37.52 12.16
N ALA A 339 7.59 37.57 10.84
CA ALA A 339 6.64 38.51 10.26
C ALA A 339 5.21 38.26 10.78
N ARG A 340 4.74 37.01 10.82
CA ARG A 340 3.42 36.67 11.38
C ARG A 340 3.29 37.07 12.85
N ALA A 341 4.35 36.87 13.64
CA ALA A 341 4.35 37.29 15.05
C ALA A 341 4.27 38.83 15.21
N ALA A 342 4.91 39.59 14.31
CA ALA A 342 4.83 41.05 14.29
C ALA A 342 3.49 41.56 13.73
N PHE A 343 2.89 40.85 12.79
CA PHE A 343 1.66 41.23 12.08
C PHE A 343 0.56 40.15 12.18
N PRO A 344 0.05 39.84 13.38
CA PRO A 344 -0.85 38.70 13.60
C PRO A 344 -2.23 38.83 12.94
N ALA A 345 -2.59 40.02 12.45
CA ALA A 345 -3.86 40.26 11.74
C ALA A 345 -3.78 39.88 10.25
N ASP A 346 -2.59 39.73 9.69
CA ASP A 346 -2.43 39.37 8.28
C ASP A 346 -2.44 37.85 8.12
N VAL A 347 -3.55 37.35 7.58
CA VAL A 347 -3.77 35.91 7.34
C VAL A 347 -2.86 35.34 6.24
N THR A 348 -2.33 36.17 5.33
CA THR A 348 -1.50 35.69 4.21
C THR A 348 -0.15 35.15 4.68
N LEU A 349 0.41 35.74 5.74
CA LEU A 349 1.66 35.26 6.36
C LEU A 349 1.49 33.87 7.00
N ALA A 350 0.33 33.63 7.62
CA ALA A 350 0.01 32.31 8.18
C ALA A 350 -0.19 31.25 7.08
N ILE A 351 -0.80 31.63 5.95
CA ILE A 351 -0.94 30.75 4.78
C ILE A 351 0.43 30.41 4.18
N GLY A 352 1.30 31.40 3.99
CA GLY A 352 2.65 31.18 3.48
C GLY A 352 3.52 30.33 4.43
N GLU A 353 3.42 30.55 5.75
CA GLU A 353 4.11 29.69 6.73
C GLU A 353 3.59 28.25 6.67
N ALA A 354 2.28 28.05 6.55
CA ALA A 354 1.68 26.73 6.39
C ALA A 354 2.19 26.01 5.11
N ASP A 355 2.29 26.72 3.99
CA ASP A 355 2.86 26.17 2.75
C ASP A 355 4.34 25.76 2.92
N LEU A 356 5.16 26.62 3.55
CA LEU A 356 6.57 26.30 3.80
C LEU A 356 6.76 25.14 4.78
N LEU A 357 5.93 25.04 5.82
CA LEU A 357 5.94 23.93 6.77
C LEU A 357 5.59 22.60 6.09
N ARG A 358 4.60 22.60 5.18
CA ARG A 358 4.27 21.41 4.38
C ARG A 358 5.42 21.04 3.45
N ASP A 359 5.89 21.98 2.64
CA ASP A 359 6.77 21.70 1.50
C ASP A 359 8.23 21.44 1.90
N TYR A 360 8.73 22.08 2.96
CA TYR A 360 10.15 22.00 3.36
C TYR A 360 10.41 21.38 4.72
N ARG A 361 9.41 21.31 5.61
CA ARG A 361 9.51 20.64 6.92
C ARG A 361 8.68 19.36 6.99
N GLY A 362 7.92 19.02 5.94
CA GLY A 362 7.06 17.85 5.92
C GLY A 362 6.03 17.83 7.05
N SER A 363 5.57 18.98 7.52
CA SER A 363 4.73 19.11 8.73
C SER A 363 3.29 19.54 8.40
N PRO A 364 2.50 18.72 7.66
CA PRO A 364 1.17 19.12 7.19
C PRO A 364 0.18 19.35 8.35
N LYS A 365 0.35 18.68 9.49
CA LYS A 365 -0.46 18.93 10.69
C LYS A 365 -0.31 20.36 11.21
N ALA A 366 0.93 20.78 11.46
CA ALA A 366 1.24 22.13 11.93
C ALA A 366 0.73 23.19 10.94
N ALA A 367 0.83 22.90 9.63
CA ALA A 367 0.25 23.74 8.59
C ALA A 367 -1.29 23.84 8.69
N ARG A 368 -2.01 22.72 8.90
CA ARG A 368 -3.47 22.75 9.09
C ARG A 368 -3.89 23.47 10.37
N ASP A 369 -3.14 23.32 11.46
CA ASP A 369 -3.42 24.01 12.73
C ASP A 369 -3.32 25.53 12.59
N LEU A 370 -2.38 26.03 11.76
CA LEU A 370 -2.27 27.45 11.41
C LEU A 370 -3.44 27.96 10.56
N LEU A 371 -3.96 27.13 9.65
CA LEU A 371 -5.01 27.49 8.70
C LEU A 371 -6.43 27.38 9.29
N GLN A 372 -6.64 26.49 10.25
CA GLN A 372 -7.93 26.24 10.88
C GLN A 372 -8.64 27.50 11.42
N PRO A 373 -7.99 28.40 12.21
CA PRO A 373 -8.65 29.62 12.70
C PRO A 373 -9.03 30.59 11.57
N ILE A 374 -8.27 30.61 10.47
CA ILE A 374 -8.55 31.48 9.30
C ILE A 374 -9.85 31.01 8.63
N LEU A 375 -9.96 29.72 8.33
CA LEU A 375 -11.15 29.14 7.69
C LEU A 375 -12.39 29.14 8.60
N ALA A 376 -12.20 29.21 9.93
CA ALA A 376 -13.30 29.40 10.87
C ALA A 376 -13.84 30.83 10.86
N ALA A 377 -12.97 31.83 10.67
CA ALA A 377 -13.34 33.24 10.61
C ALA A 377 -13.87 33.66 9.23
N ASP A 378 -13.25 33.17 8.17
CA ASP A 378 -13.61 33.41 6.77
C ASP A 378 -13.62 32.09 5.99
N PRO A 379 -14.77 31.38 5.97
CA PRO A 379 -14.90 30.11 5.27
C PRO A 379 -14.73 30.21 3.75
N ASP A 380 -14.84 31.40 3.16
CA ASP A 380 -14.77 31.64 1.71
C ASP A 380 -13.39 32.15 1.26
N ASN A 381 -12.41 32.23 2.18
CA ASN A 381 -11.03 32.59 1.85
C ASN A 381 -10.39 31.54 0.93
N PHE A 382 -10.35 31.83 -0.37
CA PHE A 382 -9.91 30.85 -1.37
C PHE A 382 -8.43 30.43 -1.20
N LEU A 383 -7.54 31.34 -0.75
CA LEU A 383 -6.13 31.03 -0.53
C LEU A 383 -5.97 30.03 0.62
N ALA A 384 -6.67 30.26 1.73
CA ALA A 384 -6.69 29.32 2.85
C ALA A 384 -7.34 27.99 2.46
N GLN A 385 -8.41 28.00 1.66
CA GLN A 385 -9.04 26.78 1.14
C GLN A 385 -8.07 25.96 0.28
N LYS A 386 -7.33 26.61 -0.64
CA LYS A 386 -6.34 25.98 -1.50
C LYS A 386 -5.19 25.39 -0.68
N ALA A 387 -4.62 26.16 0.25
CA ALA A 387 -3.53 25.69 1.12
C ALA A 387 -3.98 24.52 2.01
N GLN A 388 -5.19 24.60 2.58
CA GLN A 388 -5.76 23.53 3.39
C GLN A 388 -6.04 22.27 2.56
N ALA A 389 -6.52 22.41 1.32
CA ALA A 389 -6.72 21.27 0.41
C ALA A 389 -5.41 20.53 0.14
N LYS A 390 -4.32 21.24 -0.16
CA LYS A 390 -2.99 20.63 -0.34
C LYS A 390 -2.52 19.87 0.91
N ASN A 391 -2.78 20.43 2.10
CA ASN A 391 -2.44 19.76 3.36
C ASN A 391 -3.29 18.52 3.65
N TRP A 392 -4.53 18.46 3.15
CA TRP A 392 -5.36 17.26 3.21
C TRP A 392 -4.92 16.22 2.18
N MET A 393 -4.60 16.63 0.95
CA MET A 393 -4.03 15.74 -0.08
C MET A 393 -2.74 15.07 0.41
N ALA A 394 -1.86 15.82 1.09
CA ALA A 394 -0.60 15.30 1.63
C ALA A 394 -0.75 14.15 2.65
N ILE A 395 -1.93 13.99 3.25
CA ILE A 395 -2.22 12.94 4.25
C ILE A 395 -3.38 12.02 3.82
N GLY A 396 -3.85 12.11 2.58
CA GLY A 396 -4.89 11.25 2.03
C GLY A 396 -6.33 11.64 2.41
N GLY A 397 -6.55 12.83 2.99
CA GLY A 397 -7.89 13.39 3.23
C GLY A 397 -8.55 13.87 1.93
N LEU A 398 -8.79 12.95 1.00
CA LEU A 398 -9.22 13.28 -0.37
C LEU A 398 -10.61 13.92 -0.40
N ASN A 399 -11.51 13.54 0.51
CA ASN A 399 -12.86 14.09 0.58
C ASN A 399 -12.87 15.54 1.11
N GLU A 400 -12.07 15.84 2.14
CA GLU A 400 -11.85 17.20 2.63
C GLU A 400 -11.22 18.07 1.55
N ALA A 401 -10.21 17.53 0.86
CA ALA A 401 -9.54 18.21 -0.23
C ALA A 401 -10.50 18.52 -1.38
N ASP A 402 -11.30 17.53 -1.85
CA ASP A 402 -12.25 17.73 -2.95
C ASP A 402 -13.29 18.80 -2.60
N ARG A 403 -13.81 18.80 -1.37
CA ARG A 403 -14.76 19.81 -0.91
C ARG A 403 -14.15 21.22 -0.92
N LEU A 404 -12.91 21.36 -0.46
CA LEU A 404 -12.20 22.63 -0.44
C LEU A 404 -11.83 23.11 -1.85
N VAL A 405 -11.34 22.22 -2.71
CA VAL A 405 -11.01 22.53 -4.11
C VAL A 405 -12.25 22.89 -4.89
N THR A 406 -13.35 22.14 -4.73
CA THR A 406 -14.63 22.43 -5.37
C THR A 406 -15.16 23.82 -4.98
N LYS A 407 -15.06 24.18 -3.69
CA LYS A 407 -15.40 25.54 -3.23
C LYS A 407 -14.45 26.60 -3.81
N ALA A 408 -13.15 26.37 -3.79
CA ALA A 408 -12.17 27.33 -4.33
C ALA A 408 -12.38 27.55 -5.84
N LEU A 409 -12.78 26.51 -6.58
CA LEU A 409 -13.12 26.59 -8.00
C LEU A 409 -14.40 27.37 -8.30
N THR A 410 -15.32 27.57 -7.35
CA THR A 410 -16.47 28.47 -7.58
C THR A 410 -16.02 29.94 -7.64
N ALA A 411 -15.02 30.30 -6.83
CA ALA A 411 -14.41 31.62 -6.82
C ALA A 411 -13.41 31.81 -7.99
N ARG A 412 -12.72 30.74 -8.39
CA ARG A 412 -11.72 30.73 -9.48
C ARG A 412 -11.92 29.54 -10.44
N PRO A 413 -12.92 29.56 -11.34
CA PRO A 413 -13.22 28.43 -12.23
C PRO A 413 -12.12 28.09 -13.26
N TYR A 414 -11.19 29.03 -13.46
CA TYR A 414 -10.11 29.01 -14.42
C TYR A 414 -8.72 29.06 -13.74
N ASP A 415 -8.60 28.62 -12.49
CA ASP A 415 -7.30 28.37 -11.86
C ASP A 415 -6.79 26.97 -12.24
N ALA A 416 -5.76 26.93 -13.10
CA ALA A 416 -5.19 25.68 -13.61
C ALA A 416 -4.59 24.79 -12.50
N GLU A 417 -4.10 25.39 -11.40
CA GLU A 417 -3.58 24.64 -10.25
C GLU A 417 -4.72 23.92 -9.53
N LEU A 418 -5.82 24.62 -9.23
CA LEU A 418 -7.00 24.02 -8.59
C LEU A 418 -7.65 22.93 -9.45
N VAL A 419 -7.73 23.13 -10.77
CA VAL A 419 -8.23 22.11 -11.70
C VAL A 419 -7.30 20.89 -11.70
N SER A 420 -5.97 21.09 -11.64
CA SER A 420 -4.99 20.00 -11.56
C SER A 420 -5.05 19.25 -10.22
N MET A 421 -5.22 19.97 -9.11
CA MET A 421 -5.43 19.36 -7.80
C MET A 421 -6.70 18.51 -7.80
N ARG A 422 -7.79 19.00 -8.40
CA ARG A 422 -9.02 18.21 -8.56
C ARG A 422 -8.80 16.96 -9.41
N ALA A 423 -8.03 17.06 -10.49
CA ALA A 423 -7.63 15.92 -11.29
C ALA A 423 -6.85 14.86 -10.48
N GLU A 424 -5.86 15.28 -9.68
CA GLU A 424 -5.13 14.37 -8.78
C GLU A 424 -6.05 13.73 -7.75
N ILE A 425 -6.92 14.51 -7.09
CA ILE A 425 -7.89 13.99 -6.12
C ILE A 425 -8.81 12.94 -6.78
N LEU A 426 -9.31 13.21 -7.99
CA LEU A 426 -10.15 12.27 -8.73
C LEU A 426 -9.38 11.01 -9.14
N LEU A 427 -8.08 11.11 -9.47
CA LEU A 427 -7.24 9.94 -9.71
C LEU A 427 -7.10 9.11 -8.45
N GLU A 428 -6.79 9.71 -7.31
CA GLU A 428 -6.64 8.97 -6.05
C GLU A 428 -7.96 8.34 -5.58
N GLN A 429 -9.11 8.96 -5.90
CA GLN A 429 -10.45 8.37 -5.75
C GLN A 429 -10.81 7.34 -6.86
N ASN A 430 -9.86 6.89 -7.67
CA ASN A 430 -10.02 5.98 -8.81
C ASN A 430 -11.04 6.40 -9.89
N LYS A 431 -11.49 7.66 -9.92
CA LYS A 431 -12.43 8.17 -10.93
C LYS A 431 -11.71 8.56 -12.22
N LEU A 432 -11.09 7.61 -12.91
CA LEU A 432 -10.18 7.92 -14.03
C LEU A 432 -10.86 8.68 -15.16
N SER A 433 -12.13 8.38 -15.44
CA SER A 433 -12.89 9.08 -16.50
C SER A 433 -13.15 10.55 -16.17
N ALA A 434 -13.52 10.86 -14.93
CA ALA A 434 -13.72 12.23 -14.48
C ALA A 434 -12.39 12.98 -14.35
N ALA A 435 -11.37 12.30 -13.82
CA ALA A 435 -10.02 12.84 -13.74
C ALA A 435 -9.51 13.25 -15.12
N LYS A 436 -9.71 12.42 -16.15
CA LYS A 436 -9.27 12.73 -17.52
C LYS A 436 -9.85 14.04 -18.06
N VAL A 437 -11.11 14.34 -17.74
CA VAL A 437 -11.76 15.60 -18.15
C VAL A 437 -11.08 16.80 -17.49
N GLU A 438 -10.81 16.73 -16.18
CA GLU A 438 -10.12 17.81 -15.47
C GLU A 438 -8.63 17.93 -15.89
N ILE A 439 -7.96 16.81 -16.18
CA ILE A 439 -6.59 16.78 -16.73
C ILE A 439 -6.54 17.52 -18.06
N ASP A 440 -7.46 17.20 -18.98
CA ASP A 440 -7.52 17.84 -20.29
C ASP A 440 -7.80 19.33 -20.16
N LYS A 441 -8.75 19.70 -19.30
CA LYS A 441 -9.05 21.10 -18.99
C LYS A 441 -7.82 21.84 -18.45
N ALA A 442 -7.09 21.27 -17.50
CA ALA A 442 -5.89 21.88 -16.94
C ALA A 442 -4.78 22.07 -17.99
N LEU A 443 -4.56 21.07 -18.87
CA LEU A 443 -3.56 21.15 -19.94
C LEU A 443 -3.98 22.06 -21.10
N GLU A 444 -5.28 22.26 -21.34
CA GLU A 444 -5.79 23.28 -22.26
C GLU A 444 -5.52 24.70 -21.72
N MET A 445 -5.68 24.89 -20.41
CA MET A 445 -5.45 26.18 -19.75
C MET A 445 -3.97 26.52 -19.61
N ASP A 446 -3.16 25.53 -19.22
CA ASP A 446 -1.71 25.63 -19.12
C ASP A 446 -1.07 24.33 -19.63
N PRO A 447 -0.65 24.28 -20.92
CA PRO A 447 0.07 23.14 -21.48
C PRO A 447 1.38 22.81 -20.77
N GLY A 448 1.92 23.73 -19.95
CA GLY A 448 3.11 23.55 -19.14
C GLY A 448 2.85 23.07 -17.71
N ASN A 449 1.60 22.78 -17.36
CA ASN A 449 1.23 22.38 -16.01
C ASN A 449 1.75 20.98 -15.67
N ALA A 450 2.81 20.93 -14.86
CA ALA A 450 3.46 19.68 -14.50
C ALA A 450 2.61 18.79 -13.58
N LEU A 451 1.72 19.35 -12.76
CA LEU A 451 0.78 18.58 -11.94
C LEU A 451 -0.21 17.84 -12.86
N ALA A 452 -0.82 18.53 -13.81
CA ALA A 452 -1.70 17.92 -14.80
C ALA A 452 -0.99 16.91 -15.69
N GLY A 453 0.25 17.19 -16.10
CA GLY A 453 1.09 16.24 -16.84
C GLY A 453 1.42 14.97 -16.04
N ASN A 454 1.69 15.10 -14.74
CA ASN A 454 1.87 13.94 -13.87
C ASN A 454 0.56 13.15 -13.70
N ALA A 455 -0.56 13.83 -13.45
CA ALA A 455 -1.87 13.22 -13.41
C ALA A 455 -2.19 12.45 -14.71
N LEU A 456 -1.83 13.02 -15.89
CA LEU A 456 -1.97 12.33 -17.17
C LEU A 456 -1.12 11.05 -17.25
N ALA A 457 0.11 11.09 -16.73
CA ALA A 457 0.96 9.90 -16.66
C ALA A 457 0.36 8.81 -15.77
N GLN A 458 -0.14 9.19 -14.58
CA GLN A 458 -0.82 8.28 -13.68
C GLN A 458 -2.08 7.68 -14.32
N TYR A 459 -2.88 8.49 -15.02
CA TYR A 459 -4.04 8.03 -15.77
C TYR A 459 -3.67 6.92 -16.77
N TRP A 460 -2.63 7.13 -17.59
CA TRP A 460 -2.20 6.13 -18.57
C TRP A 460 -1.63 4.87 -17.90
N ARG A 461 -0.87 5.02 -16.81
CA ARG A 461 -0.37 3.88 -16.03
C ARG A 461 -1.51 3.05 -15.45
N ARG A 462 -2.55 3.69 -14.88
CA ARG A 462 -3.75 3.00 -14.37
C ARG A 462 -4.59 2.37 -15.48
N LYS A 463 -4.45 2.79 -16.75
CA LYS A 463 -5.02 2.10 -17.93
C LYS A 463 -4.10 1.05 -18.57
N ASP A 464 -3.00 0.68 -17.91
CA ASP A 464 -1.96 -0.25 -18.39
C ASP A 464 -1.31 0.17 -19.74
N ARG A 465 -1.15 1.48 -19.95
CA ARG A 465 -0.56 2.12 -21.14
C ARG A 465 0.77 2.78 -20.81
N GLN A 466 1.80 1.94 -20.65
CA GLN A 466 3.10 2.35 -20.08
C GLN A 466 3.91 3.29 -20.97
N GLU A 467 3.82 3.15 -22.30
CA GLU A 467 4.56 4.05 -23.21
C GLU A 467 3.99 5.47 -23.17
N GLU A 468 2.66 5.61 -23.15
CA GLU A 468 1.99 6.90 -22.97
C GLU A 468 2.23 7.49 -21.59
N ALA A 469 2.24 6.66 -20.54
CA ALA A 469 2.59 7.06 -19.18
C ALA A 469 4.04 7.58 -19.09
N LEU A 470 4.97 6.92 -19.76
CA LEU A 470 6.37 7.33 -19.83
C LEU A 470 6.50 8.69 -20.54
N ALA A 471 5.85 8.84 -21.70
CA ALA A 471 5.89 10.09 -22.46
C ALA A 471 5.34 11.28 -21.65
N ALA A 472 4.19 11.10 -21.00
CA ALA A 472 3.58 12.12 -20.14
C ALA A 472 4.47 12.46 -18.92
N SER A 473 5.06 11.44 -18.28
CA SER A 473 5.96 11.62 -17.14
C SER A 473 7.24 12.38 -17.52
N LEU A 474 7.84 12.05 -18.66
CA LEU A 474 9.04 12.73 -19.18
C LEU A 474 8.73 14.19 -19.56
N ALA A 475 7.57 14.45 -20.16
CA ALA A 475 7.14 15.81 -20.44
C ALA A 475 6.95 16.61 -19.14
N ALA A 476 6.17 16.09 -18.19
CA ALA A 476 5.89 16.73 -16.90
C ALA A 476 7.17 17.06 -16.11
N SER A 477 8.11 16.10 -16.02
CA SER A 477 9.40 16.30 -15.36
C SER A 477 10.31 17.29 -16.10
N ALA A 478 10.22 17.36 -17.43
CA ALA A 478 10.93 18.37 -18.19
C ALA A 478 10.34 19.78 -17.97
N HIS A 479 9.01 19.90 -17.76
CA HIS A 479 8.32 21.16 -17.42
C HIS A 479 8.71 21.69 -16.05
N ASN A 480 8.57 20.85 -15.02
CA ASN A 480 8.92 21.17 -13.64
C ASN A 480 9.88 20.12 -13.07
N PRO A 481 11.20 20.35 -13.22
CA PRO A 481 12.22 19.43 -12.71
C PRO A 481 12.35 19.45 -11.18
N ASP A 482 11.63 20.34 -10.48
CA ASP A 482 11.60 20.47 -9.03
C ASP A 482 10.45 19.69 -8.37
N TYR A 483 9.52 19.11 -9.14
CA TYR A 483 8.43 18.33 -8.60
C TYR A 483 8.87 16.90 -8.24
N GLY A 484 9.28 16.70 -6.98
CA GLY A 484 9.80 15.43 -6.46
C GLY A 484 8.87 14.23 -6.69
N MET A 485 7.57 14.38 -6.38
CA MET A 485 6.55 13.33 -6.60
C MET A 485 6.41 12.92 -8.08
N GLY A 486 6.72 13.84 -9.00
CA GLY A 486 6.79 13.55 -10.43
C GLY A 486 7.77 12.42 -10.77
N PHE A 487 8.88 12.36 -10.04
CA PHE A 487 9.93 11.36 -10.24
C PHE A 487 9.61 10.02 -9.61
N LEU A 488 8.84 9.99 -8.51
CA LEU A 488 8.33 8.74 -7.94
C LEU A 488 7.43 8.01 -8.95
N GLY A 489 6.49 8.72 -9.57
CA GLY A 489 5.63 8.15 -10.62
C GLY A 489 6.40 7.69 -11.86
N LEU A 490 7.42 8.44 -12.29
CA LEU A 490 8.30 8.05 -13.39
C LEU A 490 9.15 6.82 -13.05
N ALA A 491 9.62 6.71 -11.80
CA ALA A 491 10.35 5.54 -11.32
C ALA A 491 9.52 4.28 -11.45
N GLN A 492 8.25 4.34 -11.03
CA GLN A 492 7.31 3.22 -11.15
C GLN A 492 7.14 2.79 -12.62
N VAL A 493 6.86 3.74 -13.52
CA VAL A 493 6.69 3.44 -14.95
C VAL A 493 7.95 2.79 -15.55
N GLN A 494 9.13 3.32 -15.23
CA GLN A 494 10.40 2.75 -15.71
C GLN A 494 10.70 1.37 -15.12
N HIS A 495 10.33 1.13 -13.86
CA HIS A 495 10.44 -0.20 -13.26
C HIS A 495 9.52 -1.21 -13.96
N GLU A 496 8.25 -0.84 -14.20
CA GLU A 496 7.28 -1.68 -14.91
C GLU A 496 7.69 -1.97 -16.37
N LEU A 497 8.42 -1.05 -17.02
CA LEU A 497 9.02 -1.24 -18.34
C LEU A 497 10.29 -2.10 -18.33
N GLY A 498 10.76 -2.57 -17.17
CA GLY A 498 11.99 -3.36 -17.05
C GLY A 498 13.27 -2.52 -17.16
N GLU A 499 13.22 -1.25 -16.80
CA GLU A 499 14.35 -0.31 -16.79
C GLU A 499 14.78 0.06 -15.33
N PRO A 500 15.15 -0.91 -14.46
CA PRO A 500 15.34 -0.68 -13.02
C PRO A 500 16.47 0.31 -12.69
N GLY A 501 17.53 0.34 -13.50
CA GLY A 501 18.61 1.31 -13.33
C GLY A 501 18.19 2.76 -13.59
N LEU A 502 17.16 2.98 -14.42
CA LEU A 502 16.56 4.30 -14.63
C LEU A 502 15.56 4.63 -13.54
N ALA A 503 14.77 3.65 -13.10
CA ALA A 503 13.86 3.80 -11.96
C ALA A 503 14.61 4.28 -10.70
N GLU A 504 15.73 3.64 -10.36
CA GLU A 504 16.55 4.07 -9.21
C GLU A 504 17.09 5.50 -9.39
N GLN A 505 17.50 5.87 -10.60
CA GLN A 505 17.92 7.25 -10.89
C GLN A 505 16.80 8.27 -10.64
N GLN A 506 15.53 7.90 -10.86
CA GLN A 506 14.40 8.78 -10.54
C GLN A 506 14.10 8.80 -9.04
N LEU A 507 14.20 7.67 -8.33
CA LEU A 507 14.06 7.64 -6.87
C LEU A 507 15.14 8.50 -6.20
N ASP A 508 16.40 8.42 -6.66
CA ASP A 508 17.49 9.31 -6.22
C ASP A 508 17.13 10.79 -6.39
N THR A 509 16.47 11.11 -7.52
CA THR A 509 16.05 12.49 -7.81
C THR A 509 14.91 12.92 -6.91
N ALA A 510 13.89 12.08 -6.76
CA ALA A 510 12.75 12.35 -5.89
C ALA A 510 13.23 12.63 -4.46
N ASP A 511 14.13 11.78 -3.95
CA ASP A 511 14.64 11.83 -2.57
C ASP A 511 15.42 13.12 -2.30
N ARG A 512 16.24 13.55 -3.27
CA ARG A 512 16.97 14.81 -3.18
C ARG A 512 16.04 16.04 -3.22
N LEU A 513 14.92 15.95 -3.93
CA LEU A 513 13.96 17.05 -4.06
C LEU A 513 13.01 17.15 -2.87
N ASP A 514 12.63 16.02 -2.26
CA ASP A 514 11.77 15.93 -1.08
C ASP A 514 12.33 14.89 -0.08
N PRO A 515 13.37 15.26 0.70
CA PRO A 515 14.09 14.33 1.59
C PRO A 515 13.25 13.90 2.80
N TYR A 516 12.13 14.55 3.07
CA TYR A 516 11.27 14.22 4.21
C TYR A 516 10.10 13.31 3.83
N ASN A 517 10.01 12.89 2.57
CA ASN A 517 8.89 12.10 2.08
C ASN A 517 9.09 10.60 2.33
N PRO A 518 8.21 9.95 3.10
CA PRO A 518 8.34 8.53 3.38
C PRO A 518 7.89 7.62 2.22
N ALA A 519 7.12 8.10 1.22
CA ALA A 519 6.77 7.25 0.07
C ALA A 519 7.99 6.84 -0.77
N ILE A 520 9.06 7.64 -0.78
CA ILE A 520 10.26 7.34 -1.58
C ILE A 520 10.99 6.10 -1.03
N PRO A 521 11.38 6.05 0.26
CA PRO A 521 11.93 4.83 0.85
C PRO A 521 10.90 3.68 0.90
N LEU A 522 9.59 3.92 1.02
CA LEU A 522 8.59 2.84 0.87
C LEU A 522 8.61 2.24 -0.54
N ALA A 523 8.73 3.05 -1.59
CA ALA A 523 8.82 2.55 -2.95
C ALA A 523 10.11 1.72 -3.17
N ARG A 524 11.25 2.18 -2.61
CA ARG A 524 12.49 1.39 -2.59
C ARG A 524 12.31 0.06 -1.84
N THR A 525 11.56 0.07 -0.73
CA THR A 525 11.22 -1.15 0.03
C THR A 525 10.44 -2.14 -0.84
N GLY A 526 9.41 -1.67 -1.55
CA GLY A 526 8.63 -2.50 -2.47
C GLY A 526 9.46 -3.08 -3.63
N VAL A 527 10.33 -2.26 -4.23
CA VAL A 527 11.28 -2.71 -5.28
C VAL A 527 12.24 -3.76 -4.73
N ALA A 528 12.83 -3.52 -3.56
CA ALA A 528 13.77 -4.43 -2.92
C ALA A 528 13.13 -5.77 -2.55
N LEU A 529 11.89 -5.75 -2.02
CA LEU A 529 11.10 -6.96 -1.77
C LEU A 529 10.81 -7.73 -3.07
N HIS A 530 10.44 -7.03 -4.14
CA HIS A 530 10.20 -7.61 -5.46
C HIS A 530 11.46 -8.27 -6.06
N ASP A 531 12.62 -7.71 -5.74
CA ASP A 531 13.93 -8.18 -6.21
C ASP A 531 14.64 -9.13 -5.23
N PHE A 532 13.98 -9.51 -4.13
CA PHE A 532 14.51 -10.39 -3.07
C PHE A 532 15.76 -9.81 -2.36
N ALA A 533 15.95 -8.49 -2.43
CA ALA A 533 16.98 -7.70 -1.75
C ALA A 533 16.50 -7.32 -0.34
N ALA A 534 16.53 -8.27 0.58
CA ALA A 534 16.01 -8.12 1.92
C ALA A 534 16.72 -7.05 2.76
N ASP A 535 18.05 -6.93 2.63
CA ASP A 535 18.82 -5.92 3.37
C ASP A 535 18.40 -4.50 2.97
N ASP A 536 18.28 -4.26 1.67
CA ASP A 536 17.83 -2.97 1.12
C ASP A 536 16.37 -2.70 1.53
N ALA A 537 15.51 -3.73 1.56
CA ALA A 537 14.13 -3.59 2.01
C ALA A 537 14.06 -3.15 3.48
N ILE A 538 14.81 -3.79 4.38
CA ILE A 538 14.83 -3.44 5.81
C ILE A 538 15.39 -2.03 6.04
N ALA A 539 16.49 -1.68 5.37
CA ALA A 539 17.10 -0.36 5.52
C ALA A 539 16.14 0.76 5.08
N ASN A 540 15.50 0.60 3.92
CA ASN A 540 14.54 1.58 3.42
C ASN A 540 13.24 1.60 4.23
N ALA A 541 12.75 0.46 4.72
CA ALA A 541 11.56 0.41 5.58
C ALA A 541 11.74 1.21 6.88
N ARG A 542 12.95 1.13 7.49
CA ARG A 542 13.29 1.91 8.69
C ARG A 542 13.35 3.40 8.39
N GLU A 543 14.03 3.79 7.32
CA GLU A 543 14.11 5.19 6.87
C GLU A 543 12.71 5.77 6.60
N ALA A 544 11.81 5.00 5.98
CA ALA A 544 10.42 5.39 5.78
C ALA A 544 9.69 5.67 7.10
N LEU A 545 9.89 4.81 8.10
CA LEU A 545 9.28 4.97 9.41
C LEU A 545 9.81 6.20 10.15
N ASP A 546 11.12 6.45 10.08
CA ASP A 546 11.74 7.62 10.72
C ASP A 546 11.19 8.93 10.12
N ARG A 547 11.08 8.98 8.78
CA ARG A 547 10.44 10.11 8.08
C ARG A 547 8.96 10.24 8.43
N TYR A 548 8.24 9.12 8.52
CA TYR A 548 6.83 9.11 8.93
C TYR A 548 6.62 9.72 10.33
N ARG A 549 7.44 9.30 11.31
CA ARG A 549 7.39 9.85 12.68
C ARG A 549 7.75 11.33 12.70
N ALA A 550 8.77 11.74 11.95
CA ALA A 550 9.16 13.15 11.85
C ALA A 550 8.03 14.06 11.32
N ARG A 551 7.08 13.52 10.54
CA ARG A 551 5.89 14.23 10.04
C ARG A 551 4.70 14.24 11.02
N GLY A 552 4.81 13.63 12.20
CA GLY A 552 3.76 13.59 13.22
C GLY A 552 2.72 12.48 13.03
N GLY A 553 3.06 11.40 12.31
CA GLY A 553 2.24 10.20 12.19
C GLY A 553 1.05 10.29 11.22
N GLU A 554 0.93 11.38 10.46
CA GLU A 554 -0.15 11.56 9.49
C GLU A 554 0.44 11.47 8.07
N TYR A 555 0.24 10.34 7.41
CA TYR A 555 0.78 10.09 6.08
C TYR A 555 -0.02 9.02 5.32
N VAL A 556 0.04 9.06 4.00
CA VAL A 556 -0.55 8.06 3.11
C VAL A 556 0.43 6.91 2.89
N ASN A 557 0.12 5.73 3.40
CA ASN A 557 0.89 4.54 3.01
C ASN A 557 0.74 4.29 1.49
N LEU A 558 1.78 3.79 0.85
CA LEU A 558 1.67 3.32 -0.54
C LEU A 558 0.67 2.16 -0.59
N SER A 559 -0.12 2.04 -1.67
CA SER A 559 -1.22 1.08 -1.74
C SER A 559 -0.77 -0.33 -1.35
N GLU A 560 -1.49 -0.94 -0.41
CA GLU A 560 -1.19 -2.27 0.13
C GLU A 560 -2.32 -3.24 -0.21
N ASN A 561 -2.01 -4.53 -0.29
CA ASN A 561 -2.99 -5.56 -0.62
C ASN A 561 -3.25 -6.48 0.57
N ARG A 562 -4.36 -7.21 0.48
CA ARG A 562 -4.81 -8.12 1.53
C ARG A 562 -3.90 -9.33 1.82
N GLU A 563 -2.87 -9.58 1.01
CA GLU A 563 -1.95 -10.72 1.21
C GLU A 563 -0.69 -10.33 1.98
N THR A 564 -0.33 -9.05 2.01
CA THR A 564 1.03 -8.64 2.39
C THR A 564 1.09 -7.61 3.53
N GLY A 565 0.03 -6.85 3.83
CA GLY A 565 0.05 -5.86 4.92
C GLY A 565 0.93 -4.65 4.60
N SER A 566 1.44 -3.90 5.59
CA SER A 566 2.32 -2.75 5.32
C SER A 566 3.69 -3.15 4.80
N LEU A 567 4.26 -2.35 3.88
CA LEU A 567 5.59 -2.61 3.32
C LEU A 567 6.70 -2.63 4.40
N VAL A 568 6.53 -1.84 5.47
CA VAL A 568 7.46 -1.79 6.60
C VAL A 568 7.51 -3.14 7.32
N SER A 569 6.34 -3.67 7.68
CA SER A 569 6.22 -4.98 8.33
C SER A 569 6.73 -6.11 7.43
N GLN A 570 6.41 -6.04 6.12
CA GLN A 570 6.86 -7.02 5.12
C GLN A 570 8.38 -7.12 5.01
N ALA A 571 9.11 -6.01 5.09
CA ALA A 571 10.57 -6.02 4.98
C ALA A 571 11.22 -6.97 6.00
N PHE A 572 10.74 -6.94 7.25
CA PHE A 572 11.22 -7.82 8.31
C PHE A 572 10.69 -9.25 8.18
N ARG A 573 9.39 -9.42 7.90
CA ARG A 573 8.78 -10.74 7.72
C ARG A 573 9.36 -11.50 6.52
N PHE A 574 9.90 -10.80 5.52
CA PHE A 574 10.57 -11.42 4.38
C PHE A 574 11.75 -12.30 4.81
N LEU A 575 12.45 -11.95 5.88
CA LEU A 575 13.53 -12.75 6.50
C LEU A 575 13.08 -13.56 7.72
N ASP A 576 11.77 -13.81 7.90
CA ASP A 576 11.19 -14.49 9.07
C ASP A 576 11.49 -13.79 10.41
N LEU A 577 11.76 -12.48 10.38
CA LEU A 577 11.96 -11.63 11.57
C LEU A 577 10.60 -11.19 12.16
N GLU A 578 9.72 -12.16 12.41
CA GLU A 578 8.29 -11.95 12.73
C GLU A 578 8.03 -11.02 13.91
N GLY A 579 8.76 -11.18 15.02
CA GLY A 579 8.61 -10.31 16.20
C GLY A 579 8.89 -8.85 15.91
N TRP A 580 9.84 -8.57 15.02
CA TRP A 580 10.23 -7.22 14.63
C TRP A 580 9.23 -6.61 13.64
N GLY A 581 8.75 -7.40 12.67
CA GLY A 581 7.66 -7.00 11.78
C GLY A 581 6.38 -6.66 12.56
N ARG A 582 6.00 -7.50 13.53
CA ARG A 582 4.86 -7.25 14.43
C ARG A 582 5.07 -5.99 15.28
N TYR A 583 6.28 -5.74 15.78
CA TYR A 583 6.58 -4.52 16.53
C TYR A 583 6.28 -3.26 15.72
N TYR A 584 6.75 -3.19 14.47
CA TYR A 584 6.47 -2.02 13.63
C TYR A 584 5.01 -1.92 13.22
N ALA A 585 4.38 -3.04 12.82
CA ALA A 585 2.96 -3.08 12.49
C ALA A 585 2.07 -2.56 13.64
N ASP A 586 2.30 -3.04 14.87
CA ASP A 586 1.51 -2.63 16.02
C ASP A 586 1.76 -1.15 16.39
N ARG A 587 2.96 -0.61 16.11
CA ARG A 587 3.30 0.80 16.37
C ARG A 587 2.65 1.79 15.42
N VAL A 588 2.55 1.43 14.15
CA VAL A 588 1.90 2.27 13.12
C VAL A 588 0.40 1.99 13.01
N PHE A 589 -0.14 1.13 13.87
CA PHE A 589 -1.54 0.76 13.83
C PHE A 589 -2.45 1.99 13.98
N ASP A 590 -3.31 2.17 13.00
CA ASP A 590 -4.36 3.19 12.95
C ASP A 590 -5.71 2.57 12.54
N SER A 591 -6.75 2.85 13.32
CA SER A 591 -8.09 2.27 13.18
C SER A 591 -8.79 2.62 11.85
N PHE A 592 -8.29 3.62 11.14
CA PHE A 592 -8.86 4.14 9.88
C PHE A 592 -8.02 3.75 8.66
N THR A 593 -6.98 2.95 8.84
CA THR A 593 -6.09 2.50 7.75
C THR A 593 -6.28 1.00 7.49
N PRO A 594 -6.41 0.57 6.24
CA PRO A 594 -6.59 -0.84 5.90
C PRO A 594 -5.36 -1.69 6.22
N SER A 595 -4.13 -1.17 6.01
CA SER A 595 -2.89 -1.91 6.26
C SER A 595 -2.73 -2.35 7.71
N SER A 596 -3.17 -1.53 8.66
CA SER A 596 -3.16 -1.86 10.09
C SER A 596 -3.92 -3.15 10.37
N TYR A 597 -5.07 -3.34 9.73
CA TYR A 597 -5.87 -4.54 9.87
C TYR A 597 -5.29 -5.74 9.10
N PHE A 598 -4.71 -5.52 7.91
CA PHE A 598 -4.03 -6.59 7.19
C PHE A 598 -2.80 -7.09 7.95
N ASP A 599 -1.99 -6.21 8.51
CA ASP A 599 -0.87 -6.60 9.36
C ASP A 599 -1.33 -7.37 10.61
N GLN A 600 -2.43 -6.92 11.21
CA GLN A 600 -3.04 -7.60 12.34
C GLN A 600 -3.57 -9.00 11.96
N ALA A 601 -4.11 -9.16 10.75
CA ALA A 601 -4.59 -10.45 10.23
C ALA A 601 -3.45 -11.40 9.86
N ILE A 602 -2.32 -10.87 9.40
CA ILE A 602 -1.14 -11.64 9.01
C ILE A 602 -0.30 -12.06 10.22
N ASN A 603 -0.42 -11.35 11.36
CA ASN A 603 0.34 -11.63 12.59
C ASN A 603 0.37 -13.12 12.94
N GLN A 604 1.59 -13.65 13.09
CA GLN A 604 1.87 -15.06 13.32
C GLN A 604 2.34 -15.31 14.75
N THR A 605 1.42 -15.51 15.72
CA THR A 605 1.81 -15.88 17.09
C THR A 605 1.65 -17.39 17.31
N PRO A 606 2.71 -18.13 17.69
CA PRO A 606 2.60 -19.55 18.04
C PRO A 606 1.69 -19.79 19.25
N GLY A 607 0.52 -20.38 19.00
CA GLY A 607 -0.42 -20.77 20.05
C GLY A 607 0.11 -21.91 20.93
N PRO A 608 -0.41 -22.08 22.16
CA PRO A 608 -0.05 -23.19 23.05
C PRO A 608 -0.52 -24.56 22.52
N PHE A 609 -1.57 -24.59 21.69
CA PHE A 609 -2.09 -25.80 21.07
C PHE A 609 -1.43 -26.02 19.70
N LEU A 610 -0.34 -26.78 19.65
CA LEU A 610 0.35 -27.13 18.39
C LEU A 610 -0.40 -28.24 17.66
N ILE A 611 -1.39 -27.85 16.85
CA ILE A 611 -2.10 -28.80 15.98
C ILE A 611 -1.26 -29.04 14.72
N ARG A 612 -1.01 -30.32 14.40
CA ARG A 612 -0.31 -30.70 13.16
C ARG A 612 -1.22 -30.45 11.96
N ASN A 613 -0.65 -29.84 10.91
CA ASN A 613 -1.35 -29.63 9.65
C ASN A 613 -1.50 -30.92 8.83
N PRO A 614 -2.43 -30.95 7.86
CA PRO A 614 -2.51 -32.02 6.88
C PRO A 614 -1.21 -32.21 6.08
N ASP A 615 -0.34 -31.20 5.94
CA ASP A 615 0.94 -31.35 5.25
C ASP A 615 2.06 -31.93 6.13
N GLY A 616 1.76 -32.31 7.37
CA GLY A 616 2.72 -32.83 8.34
C GLY A 616 3.53 -31.75 9.05
N SER A 617 3.43 -30.47 8.65
CA SER A 617 4.07 -29.38 9.36
C SER A 617 3.39 -29.13 10.70
N TYR A 618 4.19 -28.90 11.75
CA TYR A 618 3.68 -28.31 12.98
C TYR A 618 3.55 -26.82 12.76
N ASN A 619 2.31 -26.40 12.51
CA ASN A 619 2.02 -24.99 12.51
C ASN A 619 1.85 -24.53 13.96
N ALA A 620 2.70 -23.58 14.32
CA ALA A 620 2.43 -22.58 15.34
C ALA A 620 1.05 -21.86 15.14
N GLN A 621 0.43 -22.01 13.96
CA GLN A 621 -0.77 -21.30 13.55
C GLN A 621 -1.97 -22.23 13.42
N GLN A 622 -3.02 -21.94 14.18
CA GLN A 622 -4.29 -22.64 14.03
C GLN A 622 -4.94 -22.33 12.67
N ALA A 623 -5.47 -23.38 12.02
CA ALA A 623 -6.32 -23.27 10.84
C ALA A 623 -7.64 -22.52 11.10
N GLN A 624 -8.04 -22.36 12.37
CA GLN A 624 -9.23 -21.64 12.81
C GLN A 624 -8.86 -20.45 13.72
N ASN A 625 -8.17 -19.45 13.18
CA ASN A 625 -7.90 -18.21 13.90
C ASN A 625 -8.95 -17.14 13.55
N PHE A 626 -10.00 -17.05 14.37
CA PHE A 626 -11.16 -16.15 14.22
C PHE A 626 -10.79 -14.66 14.11
N ASP A 627 -9.74 -14.28 14.82
CA ASP A 627 -9.25 -12.91 14.91
C ASP A 627 -8.64 -12.45 13.57
N ARG A 628 -8.09 -13.38 12.78
CA ARG A 628 -7.54 -13.08 11.44
C ARG A 628 -8.62 -12.67 10.45
N LEU A 629 -9.70 -13.44 10.36
CA LEU A 629 -10.81 -13.14 9.46
C LEU A 629 -11.48 -11.82 9.86
N SER A 630 -11.62 -11.58 11.17
CA SER A 630 -12.18 -10.34 11.72
C SER A 630 -11.38 -9.10 11.29
N SER A 631 -10.07 -9.10 11.47
CA SER A 631 -9.20 -8.00 11.01
C SER A 631 -9.20 -7.90 9.49
N PHE A 632 -9.12 -9.02 8.77
CA PHE A 632 -9.19 -9.04 7.31
C PHE A 632 -10.45 -8.37 6.76
N LEU A 633 -11.64 -8.72 7.28
CA LEU A 633 -12.92 -8.15 6.85
C LEU A 633 -12.99 -6.64 7.15
N GLN A 634 -12.40 -6.19 8.25
CA GLN A 634 -12.26 -4.75 8.55
C GLN A 634 -11.35 -4.06 7.53
N GLY A 635 -10.20 -4.65 7.18
CA GLY A 635 -9.29 -4.10 6.18
C GLY A 635 -9.94 -3.92 4.79
N VAL A 636 -10.59 -4.97 4.28
CA VAL A 636 -11.27 -4.90 2.96
C VAL A 636 -12.51 -4.01 2.96
N ALA A 637 -13.16 -3.79 4.11
CA ALA A 637 -14.25 -2.82 4.21
C ALA A 637 -13.76 -1.39 3.95
N LEU A 638 -12.56 -1.06 4.43
CA LEU A 638 -11.97 0.27 4.28
C LEU A 638 -11.35 0.48 2.90
N ASP A 639 -10.73 -0.55 2.32
CA ASP A 639 -10.23 -0.52 0.94
C ASP A 639 -10.81 -1.71 0.15
N PRO A 640 -11.89 -1.50 -0.61
CA PRO A 640 -12.54 -2.56 -1.37
C PRO A 640 -11.66 -3.07 -2.53
N LEU A 641 -10.75 -2.27 -3.07
CA LEU A 641 -9.94 -2.66 -4.23
C LEU A 641 -8.74 -3.52 -3.83
N SER A 642 -8.29 -3.43 -2.57
CA SER A 642 -7.25 -4.28 -1.98
C SER A 642 -7.54 -5.79 -2.03
N VAL A 643 -8.79 -6.19 -2.37
CA VAL A 643 -9.16 -7.60 -2.60
C VAL A 643 -8.42 -8.20 -3.79
N ALA A 644 -7.95 -7.41 -4.76
CA ALA A 644 -7.15 -7.89 -5.87
C ALA A 644 -5.80 -7.19 -5.90
N SER A 645 -4.74 -7.92 -6.25
CA SER A 645 -3.42 -7.31 -6.47
C SER A 645 -2.60 -8.10 -7.48
N SER A 646 -1.77 -7.42 -8.26
CA SER A 646 -0.86 -8.11 -9.18
C SER A 646 0.30 -8.70 -8.41
N LYS A 647 0.57 -9.98 -8.62
CA LYS A 647 1.79 -10.62 -8.11
C LYS A 647 2.91 -10.58 -9.15
N ARG A 648 2.58 -10.35 -10.42
CA ARG A 648 3.56 -10.29 -11.50
C ARG A 648 4.28 -8.95 -11.57
N ARG A 649 3.55 -7.84 -11.37
CA ARG A 649 4.07 -6.47 -11.49
C ARG A 649 3.99 -5.78 -10.13
N LEU A 650 5.06 -5.08 -9.76
CA LEU A 650 5.01 -4.18 -8.61
C LEU A 650 4.13 -2.98 -8.95
N ARG A 651 3.08 -2.75 -8.16
CA ARG A 651 2.21 -1.58 -8.28
C ARG A 651 2.11 -0.88 -6.93
N PHE A 652 2.17 0.45 -6.97
CA PHE A 652 1.90 1.32 -5.83
C PHE A 652 0.54 2.01 -5.96
N ASP A 653 -0.29 1.59 -6.93
CA ASP A 653 -1.63 2.10 -7.18
C ASP A 653 -2.64 1.00 -7.54
N ASN A 654 -3.93 1.32 -7.38
CA ASN A 654 -5.08 0.45 -7.73
C ASN A 654 -5.42 0.52 -9.23
N GLY A 655 -4.43 0.43 -10.11
CA GLY A 655 -4.66 0.51 -11.55
C GLY A 655 -5.21 -0.79 -12.16
N ASN A 656 -5.68 -0.71 -13.41
CA ASN A 656 -6.28 -1.86 -14.10
C ASN A 656 -5.25 -2.95 -14.40
N PHE A 657 -5.60 -4.21 -14.15
CA PHE A 657 -4.85 -5.38 -14.58
C PHE A 657 -5.75 -6.60 -14.61
N VAL A 658 -5.35 -7.64 -15.36
CA VAL A 658 -6.01 -8.95 -15.37
C VAL A 658 -4.91 -10.01 -15.27
N GLU A 659 -4.94 -10.81 -14.22
CA GLU A 659 -3.91 -11.82 -13.92
C GLU A 659 -4.58 -13.16 -13.59
N PRO A 660 -4.92 -13.98 -14.61
CA PRO A 660 -5.29 -15.36 -14.37
C PRO A 660 -4.08 -16.16 -13.91
N ASN A 661 -4.30 -17.13 -13.03
CA ASN A 661 -3.26 -18.03 -12.56
C ASN A 661 -3.76 -19.47 -12.43
N ILE A 662 -2.84 -20.41 -12.62
CA ILE A 662 -3.06 -21.84 -12.45
C ILE A 662 -1.88 -22.40 -11.67
N GLY A 663 -2.14 -23.21 -10.67
CA GLY A 663 -1.11 -23.86 -9.88
C GLY A 663 -1.39 -25.33 -9.65
N VAL A 664 -0.33 -26.12 -9.58
CA VAL A 664 -0.37 -27.52 -9.17
C VAL A 664 0.58 -27.70 -8.00
N ALA A 665 0.16 -28.47 -7.01
CA ALA A 665 0.99 -28.86 -5.88
C ALA A 665 0.84 -30.36 -5.61
N MET A 666 1.93 -30.96 -5.19
CA MET A 666 2.00 -32.36 -4.77
C MET A 666 2.65 -32.41 -3.41
N LEU A 667 2.11 -33.27 -2.57
CA LEU A 667 2.67 -33.64 -1.29
C LEU A 667 2.80 -35.16 -1.26
N ASP A 668 4.01 -35.62 -0.95
CA ASP A 668 4.33 -37.02 -0.73
C ASP A 668 4.89 -37.18 0.67
N GLU A 669 4.18 -37.97 1.46
CA GLU A 669 4.47 -38.32 2.84
C GLU A 669 4.37 -39.85 2.94
N ASN A 670 5.36 -40.56 2.38
CA ASN A 670 5.53 -42.03 2.40
C ASN A 670 4.28 -42.84 2.83
N LEU A 671 3.54 -43.38 1.85
CA LEU A 671 2.22 -44.02 1.96
C LEU A 671 1.04 -43.04 2.04
N ARG A 672 1.24 -41.74 2.16
CA ARG A 672 0.19 -40.71 1.99
C ARG A 672 0.58 -39.73 0.90
N ASN A 673 -0.32 -39.54 -0.06
CA ASN A 673 -0.12 -38.63 -1.19
C ASN A 673 -1.29 -37.66 -1.30
N GLN A 674 -0.97 -36.39 -1.52
CA GLN A 674 -1.96 -35.37 -1.80
C GLN A 674 -1.60 -34.65 -3.10
N LYS A 675 -2.62 -34.42 -3.94
CA LYS A 675 -2.51 -33.64 -5.17
C LYS A 675 -3.49 -32.48 -5.10
N SER A 676 -3.03 -31.29 -5.40
CA SER A 676 -3.87 -30.09 -5.42
C SER A 676 -3.74 -29.37 -6.75
N VAL A 677 -4.87 -28.97 -7.31
CA VAL A 677 -4.97 -28.12 -8.50
C VAL A 677 -5.71 -26.85 -8.11
N SER A 678 -5.10 -25.71 -8.39
CA SER A 678 -5.65 -24.39 -8.09
C SER A 678 -5.75 -23.57 -9.35
N ALA A 679 -6.81 -22.77 -9.44
CA ALA A 679 -6.99 -21.77 -10.49
C ALA A 679 -7.53 -20.49 -9.86
N GLY A 680 -7.16 -19.34 -10.42
CA GLY A 680 -7.64 -18.07 -9.92
C GLY A 680 -7.58 -16.95 -10.93
N LEU A 681 -8.24 -15.85 -10.58
CA LEU A 681 -8.25 -14.60 -11.31
C LEU A 681 -8.14 -13.46 -10.31
N ASP A 682 -7.11 -12.65 -10.46
CA ASP A 682 -6.97 -11.35 -9.82
C ASP A 682 -7.14 -10.27 -10.89
N THR A 683 -8.06 -9.33 -10.69
CA THR A 683 -8.28 -8.26 -11.66
C THR A 683 -8.80 -6.99 -11.01
N ILE A 684 -8.37 -5.85 -11.55
CA ILE A 684 -8.94 -4.54 -11.28
C ILE A 684 -9.30 -3.93 -12.64
N PHE A 685 -10.49 -3.35 -12.74
CA PHE A 685 -10.91 -2.57 -13.90
C PHE A 685 -11.80 -1.40 -13.50
N ASP A 686 -11.85 -0.41 -14.37
CA ASP A 686 -12.48 0.89 -14.10
C ASP A 686 -13.56 1.19 -15.16
N ALA A 687 -14.62 0.38 -15.20
CA ALA A 687 -15.81 0.62 -16.02
C ALA A 687 -17.01 -0.28 -15.61
N PRO A 688 -18.19 0.28 -15.26
CA PRO A 688 -18.55 1.71 -15.13
C PRO A 688 -18.14 2.35 -13.78
N LEU A 689 -17.72 1.55 -12.80
CA LEU A 689 -17.18 1.95 -11.50
C LEU A 689 -15.90 1.12 -11.23
N PRO A 690 -14.95 1.61 -10.41
CA PRO A 690 -13.77 0.84 -10.01
C PRO A 690 -14.20 -0.47 -9.35
N THR A 691 -13.72 -1.58 -9.92
CA THR A 691 -14.13 -2.93 -9.52
C THR A 691 -12.89 -3.81 -9.42
N ALA A 692 -12.71 -4.44 -8.26
CA ALA A 692 -11.73 -5.46 -8.02
C ALA A 692 -12.42 -6.82 -7.92
N ILE A 693 -11.91 -7.83 -8.62
CA ILE A 693 -12.39 -9.20 -8.53
C ILE A 693 -11.22 -10.08 -8.15
N TRP A 694 -11.42 -10.84 -7.09
CA TRP A 694 -10.62 -12.01 -6.77
C TRP A 694 -11.46 -13.26 -6.81
N LEU A 695 -11.01 -14.25 -7.56
CA LEU A 695 -11.61 -15.56 -7.64
C LEU A 695 -10.54 -16.60 -7.40
N ARG A 696 -10.79 -17.56 -6.50
CA ARG A 696 -9.89 -18.68 -6.26
C ARG A 696 -10.68 -19.98 -6.13
N GLY A 697 -10.33 -20.94 -6.97
CA GLY A 697 -10.77 -22.32 -6.89
C GLY A 697 -9.61 -23.24 -6.57
N ASN A 698 -9.85 -24.26 -5.77
CA ASN A 698 -8.88 -25.31 -5.48
C ASN A 698 -9.59 -26.64 -5.36
N TYR A 699 -9.02 -27.67 -5.97
CA TYR A 699 -9.40 -29.07 -5.80
C TYR A 699 -8.23 -29.80 -5.18
N THR A 700 -8.50 -30.64 -4.19
CA THR A 700 -7.51 -31.46 -3.51
C THR A 700 -8.00 -32.90 -3.43
N ASP A 701 -7.12 -33.83 -3.80
CA ASP A 701 -7.33 -35.26 -3.68
C ASP A 701 -6.27 -35.83 -2.73
N VAL A 702 -6.71 -36.55 -1.71
CA VAL A 702 -5.88 -37.14 -0.68
C VAL A 702 -6.06 -38.65 -0.72
N THR A 703 -4.95 -39.36 -0.88
CA THR A 703 -4.88 -40.82 -0.77
C THR A 703 -3.99 -41.16 0.41
N ASP A 704 -4.49 -41.96 1.34
CA ASP A 704 -3.71 -42.38 2.51
C ASP A 704 -3.72 -43.92 2.57
N HIS A 705 -2.53 -44.53 2.47
CA HIS A 705 -2.27 -45.96 2.51
C HIS A 705 -1.66 -46.45 3.85
N ARG A 706 -1.40 -45.55 4.82
CA ARG A 706 -0.73 -45.88 6.10
C ARG A 706 -1.58 -46.83 6.97
N ARG A 707 -1.26 -48.14 7.05
CA ARG A 707 -1.94 -49.09 7.96
C ARG A 707 -1.00 -49.49 9.10
N ARG A 708 -1.48 -49.43 10.35
CA ARG A 708 -0.83 -50.03 11.53
C ARG A 708 -1.73 -51.11 12.15
N PRO A 709 -1.84 -52.28 11.50
CA PRO A 709 -2.72 -53.37 11.96
C PRO A 709 -2.21 -54.08 13.23
N ASP A 710 -1.00 -53.75 13.69
CA ASP A 710 -0.34 -54.28 14.89
C ASP A 710 -0.82 -53.65 16.21
N ILE A 711 -1.53 -52.52 16.15
CA ILE A 711 -2.02 -51.75 17.30
C ILE A 711 -3.54 -51.86 17.34
N SER A 712 -4.14 -52.15 18.49
CA SER A 712 -5.59 -52.30 18.64
C SER A 712 -6.07 -51.68 19.97
N PRO A 713 -7.18 -50.90 19.97
CA PRO A 713 -7.94 -50.42 18.81
C PRO A 713 -7.12 -49.43 17.94
N PHE A 714 -7.49 -49.25 16.67
CA PHE A 714 -6.81 -48.30 15.78
C PHE A 714 -7.83 -47.47 15.00
N SER A 715 -7.47 -46.22 14.64
CA SER A 715 -8.27 -45.40 13.73
C SER A 715 -7.40 -44.79 12.65
N ARG A 716 -7.93 -44.64 11.43
CA ARG A 716 -7.16 -44.24 10.27
C ARG A 716 -8.03 -43.54 9.21
N ARG A 717 -7.50 -42.49 8.58
CA ARG A 717 -8.07 -41.92 7.34
C ARG A 717 -7.66 -42.75 6.12
N ARG A 718 -8.62 -43.09 5.24
CA ARG A 718 -8.37 -43.81 3.97
C ARG A 718 -8.11 -42.86 2.79
N GLY A 719 -8.57 -41.62 2.89
CA GLY A 719 -8.45 -40.61 1.85
C GLY A 719 -9.65 -39.68 1.83
N GLY A 720 -9.71 -38.82 0.82
CA GLY A 720 -10.80 -37.87 0.66
C GLY A 720 -10.55 -36.92 -0.50
N GLU A 721 -11.60 -36.25 -0.92
CA GLU A 721 -11.51 -35.16 -1.88
C GLU A 721 -12.16 -33.92 -1.32
N SER A 722 -11.60 -32.76 -1.64
CA SER A 722 -12.23 -31.48 -1.31
C SER A 722 -12.07 -30.49 -2.44
N TRP A 723 -13.06 -29.62 -2.57
CA TRP A 723 -12.94 -28.43 -3.40
C TRP A 723 -13.54 -27.23 -2.70
N PHE A 724 -12.93 -26.08 -2.96
CA PHE A 724 -13.51 -24.80 -2.59
C PHE A 724 -13.46 -23.83 -3.76
N LEU A 725 -14.46 -22.95 -3.79
CA LEU A 725 -14.53 -21.78 -4.64
C LEU A 725 -14.85 -20.58 -3.76
N SER A 726 -13.94 -19.61 -3.71
CA SER A 726 -14.12 -18.36 -2.98
C SER A 726 -13.96 -17.19 -3.93
N SER A 727 -14.84 -16.20 -3.80
CA SER A 727 -14.79 -14.95 -4.56
C SER A 727 -14.91 -13.74 -3.66
N TYR A 728 -14.20 -12.68 -4.01
CA TYR A 728 -14.42 -11.34 -3.48
C TYR A 728 -14.61 -10.39 -4.67
N VAL A 729 -15.63 -9.56 -4.59
CA VAL A 729 -15.88 -8.47 -5.53
C VAL A 729 -15.95 -7.19 -4.72
N GLY A 730 -14.94 -6.34 -4.88
CA GLY A 730 -14.88 -5.01 -4.29
C GLY A 730 -15.29 -3.95 -5.30
N LEU A 731 -16.10 -2.99 -4.86
CA LEU A 731 -16.65 -1.91 -5.66
C LEU A 731 -16.50 -0.59 -4.92
N GLU A 732 -15.99 0.43 -5.60
CA GLU A 732 -16.10 1.82 -5.14
C GLU A 732 -17.33 2.44 -5.83
N LEU A 733 -18.42 2.58 -5.08
CA LEU A 733 -19.68 3.12 -5.60
C LEU A 733 -19.61 4.65 -5.75
N THR A 734 -19.00 5.31 -4.75
CA THR A 734 -18.66 6.74 -4.71
C THR A 734 -17.32 6.88 -3.94
N PRO A 735 -16.69 8.07 -3.85
CA PRO A 735 -15.50 8.26 -3.00
C PRO A 735 -15.69 7.90 -1.53
N SER A 736 -16.93 7.99 -1.07
CA SER A 736 -17.29 7.75 0.32
C SER A 736 -17.94 6.39 0.49
N ASP A 737 -18.43 5.75 -0.58
CA ASP A 737 -19.23 4.54 -0.51
C ASP A 737 -18.50 3.36 -1.16
N SER A 738 -18.18 2.34 -0.38
CA SER A 738 -17.62 1.08 -0.89
C SER A 738 -18.53 -0.11 -0.59
N LEU A 739 -18.45 -1.13 -1.45
CA LEU A 739 -19.16 -2.39 -1.28
C LEU A 739 -18.21 -3.55 -1.56
N VAL A 740 -18.12 -4.51 -0.64
CA VAL A 740 -17.45 -5.79 -0.87
C VAL A 740 -18.46 -6.92 -0.76
N ILE A 741 -18.49 -7.80 -1.75
CA ILE A 741 -19.32 -9.01 -1.75
C ILE A 741 -18.38 -10.21 -1.78
N ASN A 742 -18.59 -11.16 -0.88
CA ASN A 742 -17.89 -12.43 -0.83
C ASN A 742 -18.87 -13.58 -1.00
N ALA A 743 -18.50 -14.57 -1.82
CA ALA A 743 -19.22 -15.82 -1.94
C ALA A 743 -18.25 -16.99 -1.77
N GLU A 744 -18.62 -17.94 -0.93
CA GLU A 744 -17.84 -19.15 -0.66
C GLU A 744 -18.71 -20.39 -0.86
N LEU A 745 -18.18 -21.34 -1.62
CA LEU A 745 -18.73 -22.67 -1.79
C LEU A 745 -17.62 -23.65 -1.44
N ASN A 746 -17.88 -24.55 -0.49
CA ASN A 746 -16.94 -25.55 -0.04
C ASN A 746 -17.62 -26.91 -0.01
N HIS A 747 -16.90 -27.92 -0.45
CA HIS A 747 -17.28 -29.32 -0.36
C HIS A 747 -16.08 -30.11 0.12
N ASP A 748 -16.26 -30.84 1.22
CA ASP A 748 -15.26 -31.71 1.81
C ASP A 748 -15.83 -33.12 1.94
N LYS A 749 -15.15 -34.10 1.35
CA LYS A 749 -15.46 -35.52 1.51
C LYS A 749 -14.29 -36.25 2.13
N GLY A 750 -14.52 -37.01 3.19
CA GLY A 750 -13.51 -37.78 3.89
C GLY A 750 -13.99 -39.20 4.20
N LEU A 751 -13.06 -40.16 4.06
CA LEU A 751 -13.29 -41.56 4.41
C LEU A 751 -12.33 -41.98 5.52
N SER A 752 -12.85 -42.63 6.55
CA SER A 752 -12.05 -43.19 7.63
C SER A 752 -12.50 -44.60 8.03
N GLU A 753 -11.58 -45.33 8.67
CA GLU A 753 -11.75 -46.69 9.15
C GLU A 753 -11.27 -46.75 10.60
N THR A 754 -12.06 -47.33 11.49
CA THR A 754 -11.73 -47.48 12.91
C THR A 754 -12.00 -48.91 13.37
N ASN A 755 -10.99 -49.57 13.93
CA ASN A 755 -11.12 -50.90 14.53
C ASN A 755 -11.28 -50.80 16.03
N ILE A 756 -12.25 -51.52 16.57
CA ILE A 756 -12.82 -51.34 17.90
C ILE A 756 -12.88 -52.67 18.64
N LEU A 757 -12.46 -52.70 19.91
CA LEU A 757 -12.48 -53.89 20.77
C LEU A 757 -13.76 -53.95 21.63
N ALA A 758 -14.61 -54.95 21.41
CA ALA A 758 -15.75 -55.29 22.27
C ALA A 758 -15.44 -56.54 23.13
N GLY A 759 -14.81 -56.33 24.29
CA GLY A 759 -14.54 -57.41 25.25
C GLY A 759 -13.44 -58.39 24.82
N PHE A 760 -13.21 -59.42 25.63
CA PHE A 760 -11.99 -60.25 25.61
C PHE A 760 -11.71 -61.06 24.33
N ASP A 761 -12.61 -61.11 23.33
CA ASP A 761 -12.42 -61.92 22.11
C ASP A 761 -13.06 -61.35 20.81
N ASN A 762 -13.68 -60.16 20.82
CA ASN A 762 -14.34 -59.60 19.62
C ASN A 762 -13.77 -58.24 19.20
N SER A 763 -13.29 -58.13 17.95
CA SER A 763 -12.92 -56.87 17.28
C SER A 763 -13.87 -56.56 16.13
N PHE A 764 -14.23 -55.30 15.91
CA PHE A 764 -15.00 -54.87 14.73
C PHE A 764 -14.48 -53.58 14.08
N GLU A 765 -14.54 -53.53 12.75
CA GLU A 765 -14.09 -52.47 11.84
C GLU A 765 -15.29 -51.61 11.40
N LEU A 766 -15.21 -50.33 11.71
CA LEU A 766 -16.18 -49.28 11.43
C LEU A 766 -15.66 -48.40 10.28
N GLU A 767 -16.42 -48.27 9.20
CA GLU A 767 -16.14 -47.32 8.13
C GLU A 767 -17.02 -46.08 8.27
N GLU A 768 -16.43 -44.89 8.17
CA GLU A 768 -17.14 -43.61 8.20
C GLU A 768 -16.94 -42.83 6.89
N ASP A 769 -18.04 -42.45 6.24
CA ASP A 769 -18.10 -41.50 5.13
C ASP A 769 -18.67 -40.16 5.64
N ARG A 770 -17.86 -39.11 5.53
CA ARG A 770 -18.20 -37.76 5.94
C ARG A 770 -18.21 -36.84 4.74
N GLU A 771 -19.36 -36.22 4.49
CA GLU A 771 -19.55 -35.25 3.41
C GLU A 771 -20.07 -33.93 4.01
N LYS A 772 -19.34 -32.84 3.77
CA LYS A 772 -19.68 -31.51 4.28
C LYS A 772 -19.76 -30.50 3.16
N ASP A 773 -20.93 -29.90 2.98
CA ASP A 773 -21.16 -28.78 2.08
C ASP A 773 -21.33 -27.50 2.89
N ARG A 774 -20.63 -26.43 2.52
CA ARG A 774 -20.80 -25.11 3.15
C ARG A 774 -20.87 -24.02 2.09
N ASN A 775 -21.96 -23.26 2.15
CA ASN A 775 -22.19 -22.11 1.28
C ASN A 775 -22.35 -20.86 2.14
N PHE A 776 -21.67 -19.79 1.78
CA PHE A 776 -21.74 -18.52 2.50
C PHE A 776 -21.75 -17.35 1.51
N LEU A 777 -22.66 -16.40 1.70
CA LEU A 777 -22.65 -15.12 1.02
C LEU A 777 -22.56 -14.02 2.08
N PHE A 778 -21.64 -13.09 1.86
CA PHE A 778 -21.36 -12.00 2.78
C PHE A 778 -21.20 -10.68 2.02
N GLY A 779 -21.73 -9.60 2.59
CA GLY A 779 -21.67 -8.26 2.04
C GLY A 779 -21.20 -7.27 3.09
N LEU A 780 -20.33 -6.36 2.68
CA LEU A 780 -19.81 -5.23 3.46
C LEU A 780 -20.10 -3.95 2.72
N TYR A 781 -20.69 -2.98 3.39
CA TYR A 781 -20.83 -1.63 2.90
C TYR A 781 -20.13 -0.69 3.86
N ASN A 782 -19.27 0.19 3.36
CA ASN A 782 -18.63 1.21 4.17
C ASN A 782 -18.98 2.60 3.62
N HIS A 783 -19.24 3.53 4.53
CA HIS A 783 -19.47 4.93 4.24
C HIS A 783 -18.47 5.81 5.00
N GLU A 784 -17.72 6.65 4.30
CA GLU A 784 -16.81 7.64 4.86
C GLU A 784 -17.48 9.02 4.91
N PHE A 785 -17.75 9.54 6.10
CA PHE A 785 -18.29 10.89 6.31
C PHE A 785 -17.21 11.97 6.21
N GLY A 786 -15.95 11.59 6.39
CA GLY A 786 -14.75 12.42 6.29
C GLY A 786 -13.53 11.70 6.85
N TYR A 787 -12.39 12.39 6.87
CA TYR A 787 -11.13 11.92 7.39
C TYR A 787 -11.29 11.38 8.81
N ARG A 788 -10.99 10.09 8.99
CA ARG A 788 -11.17 9.35 10.24
C ARG A 788 -12.62 9.39 10.78
N ASP A 789 -13.63 9.33 9.91
CA ASP A 789 -15.04 9.27 10.28
C ASP A 789 -15.80 8.33 9.34
N GLN A 790 -16.07 7.10 9.78
CA GLN A 790 -16.57 6.03 8.91
C GLN A 790 -17.59 5.10 9.59
N MET A 791 -18.50 4.57 8.79
CA MET A 791 -19.50 3.60 9.19
C MET A 791 -19.46 2.36 8.29
N THR A 792 -19.30 1.20 8.90
CA THR A 792 -19.29 -0.10 8.21
C THR A 792 -20.52 -0.90 8.59
N LEU A 793 -21.30 -1.32 7.59
CA LEU A 793 -22.40 -2.27 7.70
C LEU A 793 -21.97 -3.61 7.12
N ALA A 794 -22.36 -4.70 7.77
CA ALA A 794 -22.12 -6.04 7.27
C ALA A 794 -23.40 -6.89 7.34
N ALA A 795 -23.58 -7.75 6.35
CA ALA A 795 -24.65 -8.73 6.33
C ALA A 795 -24.14 -10.05 5.72
N GLY A 796 -24.49 -11.17 6.34
CA GLY A 796 -24.11 -12.49 5.86
C GLY A 796 -25.22 -13.50 6.01
N PHE A 797 -25.32 -14.43 5.09
CA PHE A 797 -26.18 -15.59 5.24
C PHE A 797 -25.56 -16.81 4.57
N GLY A 798 -25.88 -17.98 5.09
CA GLY A 798 -25.32 -19.21 4.55
C GLY A 798 -26.00 -20.44 5.09
N SER A 799 -25.50 -21.58 4.61
CA SER A 799 -25.93 -22.88 5.05
C SER A 799 -24.75 -23.83 5.12
N SER A 800 -24.76 -24.72 6.09
CA SER A 800 -23.83 -25.84 6.18
C SER A 800 -24.65 -27.12 6.25
N GLN A 801 -24.26 -28.15 5.52
CA GLN A 801 -24.84 -29.48 5.63
C GLN A 801 -23.70 -30.47 5.85
N LEU A 802 -23.81 -31.27 6.90
CA LEU A 802 -22.89 -32.34 7.21
C LEU A 802 -23.66 -33.67 7.19
N ASN A 803 -23.30 -34.55 6.28
CA ASN A 803 -23.76 -35.94 6.28
C ASN A 803 -22.63 -36.81 6.84
N VAL A 804 -22.95 -37.67 7.78
CA VAL A 804 -22.04 -38.70 8.32
C VAL A 804 -22.74 -40.05 8.22
N ILE A 805 -22.10 -41.00 7.55
CA ILE A 805 -22.56 -42.37 7.42
C ILE A 805 -21.52 -43.26 8.09
N THR A 806 -21.97 -44.12 8.99
CA THR A 806 -21.11 -45.00 9.76
C THR A 806 -21.58 -46.45 9.59
N ILE A 807 -20.70 -47.35 9.17
CA ILE A 807 -21.01 -48.74 8.79
C ILE A 807 -20.12 -49.71 9.56
N ASP A 808 -20.69 -50.77 10.15
CA ASP A 808 -19.92 -51.90 10.71
C ASP A 808 -19.69 -52.98 9.63
N THR A 809 -18.42 -53.32 9.38
CA THR A 809 -18.02 -54.19 8.27
C THR A 809 -17.62 -55.61 8.68
N THR A 810 -17.60 -55.95 9.98
CA THR A 810 -16.94 -57.20 10.46
C THR A 810 -17.67 -57.96 11.56
N SER A 811 -18.63 -57.37 12.27
CA SER A 811 -19.33 -58.09 13.34
C SER A 811 -20.55 -58.88 12.84
N GLY A 812 -20.77 -60.08 13.42
CA GLY A 812 -21.99 -60.88 13.22
C GLY A 812 -23.12 -60.58 14.23
N GLN A 813 -23.03 -59.45 14.94
CA GLN A 813 -23.95 -58.97 15.98
C GLN A 813 -24.26 -57.47 15.74
N PRO A 814 -25.36 -56.89 16.25
CA PRO A 814 -25.99 -55.73 15.64
C PRO A 814 -25.50 -54.40 16.25
N PHE A 815 -24.35 -53.88 15.82
CA PHE A 815 -24.23 -52.42 15.81
C PHE A 815 -25.02 -51.91 14.61
N ALA A 816 -25.95 -51.00 14.86
CA ALA A 816 -26.77 -50.45 13.81
C ALA A 816 -25.98 -49.36 13.08
N ASP A 817 -25.77 -49.52 11.78
CA ASP A 817 -25.21 -48.50 10.89
C ASP A 817 -25.93 -47.18 11.10
N GLN A 818 -25.19 -46.09 11.27
CA GLN A 818 -25.75 -44.80 11.62
C GLN A 818 -25.70 -43.84 10.45
N LEU A 819 -26.80 -43.10 10.26
CA LEU A 819 -26.88 -41.96 9.38
C LEU A 819 -27.18 -40.73 10.23
N THR A 820 -26.23 -39.80 10.27
CA THR A 820 -26.41 -38.49 10.87
C THR A 820 -26.40 -37.43 9.78
N ARG A 821 -27.37 -36.52 9.80
CA ARG A 821 -27.42 -35.35 8.94
C ARG A 821 -27.64 -34.12 9.80
N ASP A 822 -26.70 -33.19 9.75
CA ASP A 822 -26.82 -31.88 10.35
C ASP A 822 -27.00 -30.82 9.25
N ARG A 823 -27.96 -29.93 9.42
CA ARG A 823 -28.20 -28.81 8.51
C ARG A 823 -28.38 -27.52 9.29
N ASP A 824 -27.41 -26.64 9.13
CA ASP A 824 -27.41 -25.29 9.67
C ASP A 824 -27.81 -24.28 8.60
N SER A 825 -28.65 -23.34 8.97
CA SER A 825 -28.83 -22.06 8.27
C SER A 825 -28.47 -20.93 9.21
N PHE A 826 -27.72 -19.95 8.74
CA PHE A 826 -27.25 -18.87 9.59
C PHE A 826 -27.36 -17.50 8.92
N THR A 827 -27.60 -16.47 9.73
CA THR A 827 -27.70 -15.06 9.34
C THR A 827 -26.87 -14.20 10.29
N TYR A 828 -26.19 -13.20 9.76
CA TYR A 828 -25.38 -12.24 10.49
C TYR A 828 -25.68 -10.83 10.01
N LEU A 829 -25.76 -9.87 10.93
CA LEU A 829 -25.90 -8.45 10.66
C LEU A 829 -24.96 -7.68 11.60
N SER A 830 -24.34 -6.62 11.12
CA SER A 830 -23.49 -5.75 11.93
C SER A 830 -23.54 -4.31 11.45
N ALA A 831 -23.44 -3.38 12.38
CA ALA A 831 -23.28 -1.95 12.13
C ALA A 831 -22.21 -1.40 13.08
N ASN A 832 -21.19 -0.77 12.52
CA ASN A 832 -20.02 -0.28 13.26
C ASN A 832 -19.71 1.14 12.83
N TYR A 833 -19.37 1.99 13.77
CA TYR A 833 -19.02 3.39 13.55
C TYR A 833 -17.69 3.70 14.24
N ALA A 834 -16.80 4.41 13.54
CA ALA A 834 -15.50 4.82 14.05
C ALA A 834 -15.26 6.30 13.75
N LYS A 835 -14.76 7.05 14.74
CA LYS A 835 -14.43 8.48 14.62
C LYS A 835 -13.16 8.84 15.37
N GLY A 836 -12.22 9.51 14.71
CA GLY A 836 -11.05 10.12 15.30
C GLY A 836 -11.34 11.55 15.78
N ILE A 837 -10.97 11.88 17.01
CA ILE A 837 -11.15 13.19 17.64
C ILE A 837 -9.81 13.60 18.25
N GLY A 838 -8.96 14.25 17.45
CA GLY A 838 -7.60 14.60 17.87
C GLY A 838 -6.80 13.35 18.20
N SER A 839 -6.41 13.17 19.46
CA SER A 839 -5.69 11.99 19.94
C SER A 839 -6.57 10.85 20.46
N LEU A 840 -7.90 10.98 20.39
CA LEU A 840 -8.86 9.97 20.82
C LEU A 840 -9.55 9.33 19.61
N ASP A 841 -9.44 8.02 19.47
CA ASP A 841 -10.27 7.24 18.56
C ASP A 841 -11.44 6.63 19.33
N VAL A 842 -12.64 6.80 18.79
CA VAL A 842 -13.89 6.25 19.33
C VAL A 842 -14.45 5.24 18.34
N ARG A 843 -14.76 4.03 18.79
CA ARG A 843 -15.44 3.01 17.99
C ARG A 843 -16.62 2.44 18.75
N LEU A 844 -17.76 2.32 18.08
CA LEU A 844 -18.94 1.68 18.64
C LEU A 844 -19.56 0.76 17.60
N GLY A 845 -20.13 -0.35 18.04
CA GLY A 845 -20.74 -1.30 17.12
C GLY A 845 -21.83 -2.13 17.76
N ALA A 846 -22.69 -2.65 16.89
CA ALA A 846 -23.74 -3.59 17.24
C ALA A 846 -23.74 -4.74 16.22
N GLU A 847 -23.90 -5.97 16.72
CA GLU A 847 -23.92 -7.18 15.90
C GLU A 847 -25.11 -8.05 16.31
N TRP A 848 -25.70 -8.76 15.35
CA TRP A 848 -26.78 -9.70 15.57
C TRP A 848 -26.57 -10.95 14.70
N SER A 849 -26.88 -12.10 15.27
CA SER A 849 -26.76 -13.39 14.60
C SER A 849 -27.91 -14.34 14.95
N ASP A 850 -28.31 -15.16 13.98
CA ASP A 850 -29.32 -16.23 14.11
C ASP A 850 -28.77 -17.48 13.44
N VAL A 851 -28.73 -18.59 14.17
CA VAL A 851 -28.38 -19.91 13.66
C VAL A 851 -29.55 -20.84 13.93
N ARG A 852 -29.97 -21.60 12.93
CA ARG A 852 -30.98 -22.65 13.05
C ARG A 852 -30.38 -23.96 12.59
N SER A 853 -30.35 -24.92 13.49
CA SER A 853 -29.74 -26.23 13.30
C SER A 853 -30.84 -27.28 13.26
N ASN A 854 -30.82 -28.12 12.22
CA ASN A 854 -31.71 -29.26 12.07
C ASN A 854 -30.86 -30.53 12.07
N LEU A 855 -30.86 -31.22 13.20
CA LEU A 855 -30.16 -32.47 13.37
C LEU A 855 -31.11 -33.63 13.11
N PHE A 856 -30.70 -34.57 12.26
CA PHE A 856 -31.38 -35.82 11.99
C PHE A 856 -30.43 -36.98 12.27
N SER A 857 -30.90 -38.00 12.98
CA SER A 857 -30.14 -39.22 13.23
C SER A 857 -31.04 -40.45 13.11
N ALA A 858 -30.54 -41.48 12.45
CA ALA A 858 -31.20 -42.78 12.32
C ALA A 858 -30.17 -43.92 12.38
N ALA A 859 -30.55 -45.06 12.95
CA ALA A 859 -29.71 -46.26 12.99
C ALA A 859 -30.40 -47.41 12.25
N TYR A 860 -29.66 -48.20 11.47
CA TYR A 860 -30.14 -49.29 10.60
C TYR A 860 -29.46 -50.61 10.95
N ASN A 861 -30.20 -51.73 10.97
CA ASN A 861 -29.59 -53.03 11.25
C ASN A 861 -29.48 -53.88 9.97
N PHE A 862 -28.27 -54.01 9.42
CA PHE A 862 -28.03 -54.81 8.21
C PHE A 862 -27.76 -56.31 8.49
N ALA A 863 -27.55 -56.70 9.75
CA ALA A 863 -27.20 -58.07 10.14
C ALA A 863 -28.35 -59.11 9.97
N GLN A 864 -29.55 -58.69 9.55
CA GLN A 864 -30.72 -59.57 9.34
C GLN A 864 -31.26 -59.59 7.89
N ASP A 865 -30.49 -59.13 6.89
CA ASP A 865 -30.98 -58.98 5.49
C ASP A 865 -32.27 -58.11 5.37
N LEU A 866 -32.58 -57.33 6.42
CA LEU A 866 -33.77 -56.48 6.54
C LEU A 866 -33.33 -55.03 6.71
N VAL A 867 -33.65 -54.17 5.75
CA VAL A 867 -33.48 -52.71 5.89
C VAL A 867 -34.58 -52.17 6.83
N ALA A 868 -34.40 -52.34 8.13
CA ALA A 868 -35.29 -51.82 9.16
C ALA A 868 -34.51 -50.93 10.14
N PRO A 869 -35.06 -49.76 10.55
CA PRO A 869 -34.41 -48.92 11.55
C PRO A 869 -34.26 -49.68 12.89
N GLY A 870 -33.05 -49.74 13.42
CA GLY A 870 -32.75 -50.31 14.74
C GLY A 870 -33.25 -49.41 15.88
N THR A 871 -33.33 -48.10 15.63
CA THR A 871 -34.01 -47.09 16.47
C THR A 871 -34.85 -46.15 15.59
N PRO A 872 -35.98 -45.60 16.09
CA PRO A 872 -36.76 -44.63 15.34
C PRO A 872 -35.91 -43.41 14.95
N PRO A 873 -36.04 -42.88 13.72
CA PRO A 873 -35.37 -41.65 13.34
C PRO A 873 -35.74 -40.51 14.31
N ALA A 874 -34.74 -39.81 14.82
CA ALA A 874 -34.92 -38.65 15.68
C ALA A 874 -34.52 -37.38 14.93
N GLY A 875 -35.37 -36.36 15.00
CA GLY A 875 -35.12 -35.04 14.43
C GLY A 875 -35.19 -33.99 15.53
N PHE A 876 -34.14 -33.19 15.69
CA PHE A 876 -34.09 -32.09 16.63
C PHE A 876 -33.89 -30.77 15.88
N GLN A 877 -34.62 -29.74 16.30
CA GLN A 877 -34.44 -28.39 15.80
C GLN A 877 -34.02 -27.49 16.95
N PHE A 878 -32.91 -26.79 16.78
CA PHE A 878 -32.43 -25.81 17.74
C PHE A 878 -32.26 -24.46 17.04
N ARG A 879 -32.59 -23.39 17.76
CA ARG A 879 -32.38 -22.02 17.30
C ARG A 879 -31.51 -21.32 18.32
N THR A 880 -30.54 -20.57 17.83
CA THR A 880 -29.64 -19.80 18.66
C THR A 880 -29.54 -18.39 18.11
N THR A 881 -29.77 -17.39 18.95
CA THR A 881 -29.64 -15.97 18.60
C THR A 881 -28.67 -15.28 19.53
N GLU A 882 -27.85 -14.38 18.99
CA GLU A 882 -26.93 -13.55 19.78
C GLU A 882 -26.98 -12.12 19.27
N ALA A 883 -27.13 -11.17 20.21
CA ALA A 883 -26.97 -9.75 19.99
C ALA A 883 -25.78 -9.24 20.81
N ARG A 884 -24.98 -8.35 20.23
CA ARG A 884 -23.79 -7.76 20.84
C ARG A 884 -23.78 -6.26 20.62
N ALA A 885 -23.36 -5.50 21.61
CA ALA A 885 -23.06 -4.08 21.48
C ALA A 885 -21.75 -3.75 22.20
N TYR A 886 -20.91 -2.91 21.62
CA TYR A 886 -19.60 -2.57 22.20
C TYR A 886 -19.20 -1.11 21.95
N LEU A 887 -18.36 -0.59 22.85
CA LEU A 887 -17.70 0.72 22.77
C LEU A 887 -16.21 0.52 23.07
N ASP A 888 -15.35 1.03 22.20
CA ASP A 888 -13.90 1.01 22.32
C ASP A 888 -13.36 2.44 22.21
N LEU A 889 -12.47 2.79 23.13
CA LEU A 889 -11.83 4.09 23.23
C LEU A 889 -10.32 3.88 23.22
N ARG A 890 -9.62 4.50 22.28
CA ARG A 890 -8.15 4.46 22.19
C ARG A 890 -7.58 5.87 22.22
N TYR A 891 -6.78 6.17 23.23
CA TYR A 891 -6.28 7.51 23.52
C TYR A 891 -4.76 7.56 23.46
N HIS A 892 -4.23 8.53 22.70
CA HIS A 892 -2.79 8.77 22.49
C HIS A 892 -2.38 10.11 23.14
N PRO A 893 -2.26 10.18 24.48
CA PRO A 893 -1.90 11.42 25.17
C PRO A 893 -0.57 12.02 24.70
N VAL A 894 0.39 11.14 24.39
CA VAL A 894 1.71 11.43 23.82
C VAL A 894 2.10 10.27 22.90
N GLU A 895 3.07 10.47 22.01
CA GLU A 895 3.53 9.44 21.07
C GLU A 895 3.99 8.14 21.76
N ALA A 896 4.61 8.27 22.94
CA ALA A 896 5.14 7.15 23.71
C ALA A 896 4.10 6.39 24.55
N LEU A 897 2.84 6.85 24.67
CA LEU A 897 1.84 6.25 25.56
C LEU A 897 0.50 6.09 24.84
N VAL A 898 -0.04 4.87 24.84
CA VAL A 898 -1.39 4.58 24.36
C VAL A 898 -2.20 3.92 25.46
N LEU A 899 -3.40 4.42 25.70
CA LEU A 899 -4.38 3.82 26.59
C LEU A 899 -5.58 3.34 25.77
N GLN A 900 -6.04 2.12 25.99
CA GLN A 900 -7.21 1.59 25.31
C GLN A 900 -8.14 0.87 26.28
N GLY A 901 -9.44 1.14 26.15
CA GLY A 901 -10.48 0.49 26.93
C GLY A 901 -11.69 0.13 26.08
N GLN A 902 -12.26 -1.03 26.34
CA GLN A 902 -13.44 -1.55 25.65
C GLN A 902 -14.44 -2.12 26.63
N ILE A 903 -15.73 -1.87 26.37
CA ILE A 903 -16.85 -2.55 27.04
C ILE A 903 -17.71 -3.24 25.98
N GLU A 904 -18.22 -4.42 26.29
CA GLU A 904 -19.05 -5.22 25.39
C GLU A 904 -20.19 -5.87 26.19
N GLY A 905 -21.43 -5.65 25.77
CA GLY A 905 -22.60 -6.37 26.27
C GLY A 905 -23.07 -7.39 25.24
N VAL A 906 -23.35 -8.61 25.68
CA VAL A 906 -23.85 -9.71 24.83
C VAL A 906 -25.13 -10.27 25.45
N ALA A 907 -26.19 -10.37 24.65
CA ALA A 907 -27.43 -11.04 25.01
C ALA A 907 -27.64 -12.21 24.05
N ARG A 908 -27.79 -13.42 24.58
CA ARG A 908 -27.84 -14.66 23.81
C ARG A 908 -29.04 -15.48 24.23
N ASP A 909 -29.69 -16.14 23.28
CA ASP A 909 -30.70 -17.16 23.52
C ASP A 909 -30.26 -18.44 22.81
N ILE A 910 -30.10 -19.53 23.57
CA ILE A 910 -29.71 -20.84 23.08
C ILE A 910 -30.89 -21.79 23.35
N ALA A 911 -31.63 -22.16 22.32
CA ALA A 911 -32.75 -23.10 22.43
C ALA A 911 -33.76 -22.76 23.55
N GLY A 912 -34.02 -21.46 23.78
CA GLY A 912 -34.93 -20.95 24.81
C GLY A 912 -34.28 -20.64 26.16
N PHE A 913 -32.96 -20.83 26.29
CA PHE A 913 -32.19 -20.40 27.45
C PHE A 913 -31.51 -19.07 27.17
N SER A 914 -31.94 -18.02 27.88
CA SER A 914 -31.35 -16.69 27.73
C SER A 914 -30.16 -16.48 28.68
N GLU A 915 -29.10 -15.86 28.16
CA GLU A 915 -27.86 -15.53 28.86
C GLU A 915 -27.47 -14.09 28.53
N GLU A 916 -27.05 -13.33 29.55
CA GLU A 916 -26.52 -11.98 29.39
C GLU A 916 -25.09 -11.91 29.94
N LEU A 917 -24.16 -11.45 29.12
CA LEU A 917 -22.74 -11.37 29.45
C LEU A 917 -22.26 -9.92 29.32
N LEU A 918 -21.47 -9.48 30.31
CA LEU A 918 -20.72 -8.24 30.24
C LEU A 918 -19.23 -8.54 30.16
N ASN A 919 -18.61 -8.09 29.08
CA ASN A 919 -17.19 -8.22 28.82
C ASN A 919 -16.52 -6.85 28.85
N TRP A 920 -15.24 -6.83 29.21
CA TRP A 920 -14.46 -5.61 29.28
C TRP A 920 -13.00 -5.90 28.97
N ARG A 921 -12.32 -4.91 28.41
CA ARG A 921 -10.91 -5.02 28.06
C ARG A 921 -10.21 -3.72 28.34
N LEU A 922 -9.02 -3.79 28.91
CA LEU A 922 -8.23 -2.63 29.27
C LEU A 922 -6.78 -2.92 28.90
N GLY A 923 -6.09 -1.93 28.35
CA GLY A 923 -4.66 -2.06 28.10
C GLY A 923 -3.97 -0.72 27.99
N ALA A 924 -2.66 -0.77 28.20
CA ALA A 924 -1.77 0.36 28.10
C ALA A 924 -0.47 -0.08 27.42
N SER A 925 0.08 0.80 26.59
CA SER A 925 1.43 0.66 26.05
C SER A 925 2.26 1.88 26.39
N TYR A 926 3.53 1.67 26.70
CA TYR A 926 4.46 2.73 27.07
C TYR A 926 5.84 2.46 26.49
N GLU A 927 6.42 3.47 25.86
CA GLU A 927 7.80 3.48 25.37
C GLU A 927 8.64 4.40 26.26
N PRO A 928 9.25 3.88 27.36
CA PRO A 928 10.10 4.69 28.23
C PRO A 928 11.33 5.27 27.52
N VAL A 929 11.87 4.53 26.56
CA VAL A 929 13.03 4.89 25.73
C VAL A 929 12.78 4.34 24.33
N GLU A 930 13.23 5.05 23.31
CA GLU A 930 13.11 4.62 21.93
C GLU A 930 13.59 3.17 21.72
N GLY A 931 12.76 2.37 21.04
CA GLY A 931 13.03 0.96 20.79
C GLY A 931 12.66 0.02 21.94
N GLN A 932 12.27 0.54 23.10
CA GLN A 932 11.90 -0.25 24.29
C GLN A 932 10.41 -0.07 24.58
N TRP A 933 9.58 -1.03 24.19
CA TRP A 933 8.12 -0.92 24.25
C TRP A 933 7.50 -1.93 25.19
N LEU A 934 6.85 -1.43 26.24
CA LEU A 934 6.16 -2.22 27.26
C LEU A 934 4.66 -2.15 27.03
N ARG A 935 3.99 -3.29 27.13
CA ARG A 935 2.55 -3.40 26.92
C ARG A 935 1.93 -4.34 27.94
N ALA A 936 0.76 -3.97 28.43
CA ALA A 936 -0.07 -4.84 29.25
C ALA A 936 -1.53 -4.71 28.85
N ALA A 937 -2.25 -5.82 28.84
CA ALA A 937 -3.69 -5.84 28.62
C ALA A 937 -4.36 -6.92 29.48
N TYR A 938 -5.55 -6.61 29.96
CA TYR A 938 -6.51 -7.58 30.48
C TYR A 938 -7.68 -7.65 29.51
N ILE A 939 -7.96 -8.84 28.98
CA ILE A 939 -8.97 -9.07 27.95
C ILE A 939 -9.92 -10.14 28.45
N ARG A 940 -11.16 -9.72 28.75
CA ARG A 940 -12.28 -10.62 28.98
C ARG A 940 -13.17 -10.60 27.75
N GLN A 941 -13.42 -11.77 27.18
CA GLN A 941 -14.18 -11.87 25.94
C GLN A 941 -14.97 -13.16 25.84
N SER A 942 -16.17 -13.08 25.26
CA SER A 942 -16.89 -14.25 24.78
C SER A 942 -16.70 -14.43 23.27
N ARG A 943 -16.77 -15.68 22.83
CA ARG A 943 -16.88 -16.05 21.42
C ARG A 943 -18.32 -15.93 20.96
N GLY A 944 -18.51 -15.44 19.73
CA GLY A 944 -19.83 -15.37 19.11
C GLY A 944 -20.22 -16.67 18.42
N LEU A 945 -21.36 -16.63 17.72
CA LEU A 945 -21.84 -17.73 16.85
C LEU A 945 -21.05 -17.87 15.54
N PHE A 946 -20.35 -16.81 15.16
CA PHE A 946 -19.56 -16.72 13.95
C PHE A 946 -18.08 -16.70 14.25
N ASP A 947 -17.33 -17.17 13.26
CA ASP A 947 -15.89 -17.27 13.27
C ASP A 947 -15.20 -15.90 12.99
N PHE A 948 -15.95 -14.80 13.16
CA PHE A 948 -15.50 -13.41 12.99
C PHE A 948 -16.41 -12.43 13.76
N SER A 949 -15.91 -11.22 14.00
CA SER A 949 -16.65 -10.06 14.57
C SER A 949 -15.97 -8.75 14.11
N PHE A 950 -16.71 -7.65 14.09
CA PHE A 950 -16.18 -6.31 13.77
C PHE A 950 -15.66 -5.57 14.99
N ARG A 951 -15.81 -6.15 16.19
CA ARG A 951 -15.16 -5.62 17.39
C ARG A 951 -13.64 -5.54 17.19
N PRO A 952 -12.97 -4.55 17.80
CA PRO A 952 -11.51 -4.52 17.83
C PRO A 952 -10.93 -5.84 18.38
N VAL A 953 -10.06 -6.45 17.58
CA VAL A 953 -9.47 -7.76 17.87
C VAL A 953 -8.33 -7.67 18.90
N ALA A 954 -7.55 -6.58 18.87
CA ALA A 954 -6.42 -6.36 19.78
C ALA A 954 -6.64 -5.14 20.67
N ILE A 955 -6.05 -5.18 21.86
CA ILE A 955 -5.95 -4.04 22.77
C ILE A 955 -4.49 -3.65 22.86
N VAL A 956 -4.15 -2.43 22.46
CA VAL A 956 -2.76 -1.92 22.35
C VAL A 956 -1.80 -2.89 21.61
N GLY A 957 -2.31 -3.57 20.57
CA GLY A 957 -1.58 -4.56 19.76
C GLY A 957 -1.41 -5.94 20.42
N LEU A 958 -1.99 -6.16 21.59
CA LEU A 958 -1.99 -7.45 22.29
C LEU A 958 -3.24 -8.27 21.95
N GLN A 959 -3.03 -9.55 21.65
CA GLN A 959 -4.06 -10.53 21.33
C GLN A 959 -3.86 -11.78 22.20
N PRO A 960 -4.93 -12.35 22.79
CA PRO A 960 -4.83 -13.62 23.50
C PRO A 960 -4.32 -14.73 22.57
N ASN A 961 -3.56 -15.69 23.08
CA ASN A 961 -3.21 -16.84 22.25
C ASN A 961 -4.48 -17.55 21.79
N SER A 962 -4.48 -17.98 20.53
CA SER A 962 -5.60 -18.72 19.98
C SER A 962 -5.75 -20.06 20.69
N ALA A 963 -6.92 -20.28 21.29
CA ALA A 963 -7.31 -21.56 21.86
C ALA A 963 -8.44 -22.17 21.02
N PRO A 964 -8.37 -23.46 20.70
CA PRO A 964 -9.45 -24.16 20.02
C PRO A 964 -10.54 -24.37 21.09
N SER A 965 -11.64 -23.62 21.00
CA SER A 965 -12.70 -23.62 22.01
C SER A 965 -14.05 -23.52 21.35
N PHE A 966 -15.08 -23.98 22.06
CA PHE A 966 -16.45 -23.89 21.59
C PHE A 966 -16.81 -22.47 21.21
N ARG A 967 -17.61 -22.35 20.15
CA ARG A 967 -18.43 -21.16 19.96
C ARG A 967 -19.19 -20.92 21.26
N GLN A 968 -19.38 -19.65 21.61
CA GLN A 968 -20.12 -19.23 22.80
C GLN A 968 -19.37 -19.30 24.14
N SER A 969 -18.18 -19.91 24.20
CA SER A 969 -17.33 -19.89 25.40
C SER A 969 -16.75 -18.51 25.72
N ARG A 970 -16.50 -18.24 27.00
CA ARG A 970 -15.75 -17.07 27.49
C ARG A 970 -14.31 -17.43 27.82
N GLY A 971 -13.45 -16.42 27.71
CA GLY A 971 -12.09 -16.48 28.23
C GLY A 971 -11.63 -15.15 28.81
N ASP A 972 -10.82 -15.25 29.85
CA ASP A 972 -10.10 -14.14 30.46
C ASP A 972 -8.61 -14.29 30.16
N SER A 973 -7.93 -13.18 29.86
CA SER A 973 -6.51 -13.21 29.51
C SER A 973 -5.78 -12.00 30.04
N LEU A 974 -4.75 -12.21 30.87
CA LEU A 974 -3.77 -11.20 31.22
C LEU A 974 -2.55 -11.37 30.31
N ILE A 975 -2.16 -10.31 29.62
CA ILE A 975 -1.04 -10.32 28.66
C ILE A 975 -0.07 -9.21 29.04
N VAL A 976 1.21 -9.55 29.17
CA VAL A 976 2.29 -8.58 29.36
C VAL A 976 3.36 -8.87 28.32
N ARG A 977 3.79 -7.85 27.60
CA ARG A 977 4.79 -7.96 26.53
C ARG A 977 5.82 -6.85 26.62
N TRP A 978 7.07 -7.20 26.40
CA TRP A 978 8.18 -6.28 26.22
C TRP A 978 8.86 -6.56 24.88
N ASP A 979 8.84 -5.57 24.01
CA ASP A 979 9.60 -5.56 22.75
C ASP A 979 10.80 -4.62 22.91
N ALA A 980 11.97 -5.07 22.50
CA ALA A 980 13.24 -4.37 22.70
C ALA A 980 14.11 -4.44 21.45
N GLU A 981 14.29 -3.29 20.80
CA GLU A 981 15.31 -3.08 19.77
C GLU A 981 16.62 -2.67 20.45
N TRP A 982 17.64 -3.54 20.39
CA TRP A 982 18.93 -3.33 21.06
C TRP A 982 19.98 -2.69 20.15
N SER A 983 19.82 -2.89 18.84
CA SER A 983 20.67 -2.32 17.78
C SER A 983 19.93 -2.36 16.45
N ASP A 984 20.56 -1.83 15.41
CA ASP A 984 20.10 -1.96 14.04
C ASP A 984 19.95 -3.42 13.57
N ARG A 985 20.57 -4.39 14.27
CA ARG A 985 20.63 -5.80 13.89
C ARG A 985 20.02 -6.79 14.89
N LEU A 986 19.64 -6.36 16.09
CA LEU A 986 19.13 -7.25 17.14
C LEU A 986 17.85 -6.70 17.77
N PHE A 987 16.81 -7.51 17.71
CA PHE A 987 15.53 -7.25 18.34
C PHE A 987 15.10 -8.46 19.19
N THR A 988 14.51 -8.22 20.36
CA THR A 988 13.99 -9.28 21.21
C THR A 988 12.57 -8.97 21.70
N THR A 989 11.81 -10.02 21.95
CA THR A 989 10.50 -9.95 22.59
C THR A 989 10.47 -10.89 23.78
N VAL A 990 9.83 -10.47 24.87
CA VAL A 990 9.37 -11.36 25.94
C VAL A 990 7.87 -11.13 26.15
N GLU A 991 7.08 -12.19 26.18
CA GLU A 991 5.63 -12.14 26.39
C GLU A 991 5.19 -13.18 27.41
N TYR A 992 4.41 -12.74 28.39
CA TYR A 992 3.72 -13.60 29.35
C TYR A 992 2.22 -13.49 29.12
N GLN A 993 1.54 -14.63 29.06
CA GLN A 993 0.08 -14.72 29.00
C GLN A 993 -0.42 -15.67 30.09
N ASP A 994 -1.48 -15.27 30.79
CA ASP A 994 -2.26 -16.12 31.69
C ASP A 994 -3.70 -16.13 31.18
N GLN A 995 -4.18 -17.29 30.74
CA GLN A 995 -5.48 -17.45 30.09
C GLN A 995 -6.34 -18.45 30.86
N GLU A 996 -7.51 -18.00 31.30
CA GLU A 996 -8.55 -18.86 31.85
C GLU A 996 -9.65 -19.03 30.79
N LEU A 997 -9.94 -20.27 30.41
CA LEU A 997 -10.88 -20.59 29.34
C LEU A 997 -12.01 -21.45 29.91
N GLU A 998 -13.26 -21.05 29.67
CA GLU A 998 -14.42 -21.83 30.10
C GLU A 998 -14.47 -23.22 29.46
N ALA A 999 -13.97 -23.33 28.24
CA ALA A 999 -13.96 -24.56 27.49
C ALA A 999 -12.86 -24.57 26.43
N VAL A 1000 -12.35 -25.76 26.08
CA VAL A 1000 -11.51 -25.99 24.90
C VAL A 1000 -11.97 -27.26 24.18
N GLN A 1001 -11.85 -27.28 22.85
CA GLN A 1001 -12.10 -28.46 22.03
C GLN A 1001 -11.05 -28.50 20.92
N TYR A 1002 -10.22 -29.55 20.84
CA TYR A 1002 -9.21 -29.71 19.80
C TYR A 1002 -9.08 -31.15 19.31
N ALA A 1003 -8.80 -31.27 18.02
CA ALA A 1003 -8.55 -32.56 17.38
C ALA A 1003 -7.16 -33.10 17.76
N ILE A 1004 -7.07 -34.42 17.97
CA ILE A 1004 -5.80 -35.11 18.12
C ILE A 1004 -5.15 -35.26 16.73
N PRO A 1005 -3.86 -34.92 16.58
CA PRO A 1005 -3.13 -35.17 15.33
C PRO A 1005 -3.25 -36.63 14.85
N ASP A 1006 -3.55 -36.81 13.56
CA ASP A 1006 -3.62 -38.10 12.88
C ASP A 1006 -4.73 -39.08 13.34
N LEU A 1007 -5.54 -38.72 14.35
CA LEU A 1007 -6.72 -39.48 14.81
C LEU A 1007 -8.02 -38.70 14.54
N PRO A 1008 -9.16 -39.37 14.29
CA PRO A 1008 -10.48 -38.71 14.17
C PRO A 1008 -11.14 -38.51 15.55
N VAL A 1009 -10.35 -38.18 16.57
CA VAL A 1009 -10.80 -38.00 17.95
C VAL A 1009 -10.60 -36.53 18.34
N ASP A 1010 -11.63 -35.95 18.95
CA ASP A 1010 -11.58 -34.61 19.55
C ASP A 1010 -11.48 -34.73 21.08
N ILE A 1011 -10.68 -33.85 21.68
CA ILE A 1011 -10.52 -33.66 23.11
C ILE A 1011 -11.29 -32.43 23.53
N THR A 1012 -12.01 -32.54 24.64
CA THR A 1012 -12.88 -31.49 25.17
C THR A 1012 -12.61 -31.25 26.67
N GLY A 1013 -12.27 -30.03 27.06
CA GLY A 1013 -12.00 -29.66 28.46
C GLY A 1013 -12.85 -28.48 28.96
N PHE A 1014 -13.26 -28.48 30.23
CA PHE A 1014 -14.14 -27.48 30.85
C PHE A 1014 -13.96 -27.30 32.37
N PRO A 1015 -13.56 -26.14 32.89
CA PRO A 1015 -12.68 -25.10 32.34
C PRO A 1015 -11.21 -25.52 32.37
N VAL A 1016 -10.36 -24.72 31.73
CA VAL A 1016 -8.91 -24.95 31.65
C VAL A 1016 -8.13 -23.65 31.85
N SER A 1017 -6.93 -23.73 32.43
CA SER A 1017 -6.00 -22.61 32.55
C SER A 1017 -4.74 -22.85 31.71
N VAL A 1018 -4.21 -21.80 31.09
CA VAL A 1018 -3.00 -21.85 30.27
C VAL A 1018 -2.13 -20.63 30.58
N LYS A 1019 -1.00 -20.88 31.23
CA LYS A 1019 0.05 -19.90 31.51
C LYS A 1019 1.21 -20.12 30.57
N ARG A 1020 1.63 -19.08 29.86
CA ARG A 1020 2.69 -19.19 28.85
C ARG A 1020 3.64 -18.02 28.95
N ILE A 1021 4.93 -18.33 29.05
CA ILE A 1021 6.00 -17.36 28.86
C ILE A 1021 6.74 -17.69 27.57
N SER A 1022 6.96 -16.68 26.73
CA SER A 1022 7.70 -16.81 25.49
C SER A 1022 8.75 -15.73 25.38
N ALA A 1023 9.90 -16.11 24.80
CA ALA A 1023 10.99 -15.21 24.48
C ALA A 1023 11.43 -15.45 23.04
N GLN A 1024 11.69 -14.37 22.31
CA GLN A 1024 12.11 -14.40 20.93
C GLN A 1024 13.27 -13.43 20.71
N ALA A 1025 14.22 -13.82 19.87
CA ALA A 1025 15.31 -13.00 19.39
C ALA A 1025 15.37 -13.07 17.86
N ASN A 1026 15.43 -11.90 17.23
CA ASN A 1026 15.54 -11.69 15.81
C ASN A 1026 16.88 -11.03 15.52
N PHE A 1027 17.69 -11.63 14.66
CA PHE A 1027 18.96 -11.10 14.22
C PHE A 1027 18.96 -10.88 12.72
N TRP A 1028 19.25 -9.65 12.33
CA TRP A 1028 19.56 -9.31 10.95
C TRP A 1028 21.09 -9.32 10.77
N LEU A 1029 21.63 -10.32 10.07
CA LEU A 1029 23.08 -10.50 9.94
C LEU A 1029 23.69 -9.65 8.81
N GLY A 1030 22.86 -9.11 7.92
CA GLY A 1030 23.27 -8.60 6.61
C GLY A 1030 23.63 -9.72 5.63
N GLY A 1031 23.92 -9.34 4.38
CA GLY A 1031 24.08 -10.30 3.29
C GLY A 1031 22.77 -10.98 2.89
N ASN A 1032 21.62 -10.35 3.16
CA ASN A 1032 20.27 -10.89 2.99
C ASN A 1032 19.98 -12.13 3.84
N ILE A 1033 20.50 -12.15 5.07
CA ILE A 1033 20.35 -13.26 6.01
C ILE A 1033 19.64 -12.78 7.29
N GLY A 1034 18.56 -13.48 7.65
CA GLY A 1034 17.87 -13.34 8.93
C GLY A 1034 18.00 -14.60 9.77
N LEU A 1035 18.19 -14.43 11.08
CA LEU A 1035 18.06 -15.50 12.06
C LEU A 1035 16.94 -15.16 13.04
N ARG A 1036 16.15 -16.17 13.38
CA ARG A 1036 15.21 -16.11 14.48
C ARG A 1036 15.47 -17.26 15.44
N ALA A 1037 15.41 -16.97 16.73
CA ALA A 1037 15.29 -17.98 17.78
C ALA A 1037 14.10 -17.62 18.67
N ALA A 1038 13.24 -18.57 18.95
CA ALA A 1038 12.09 -18.42 19.82
C ALA A 1038 11.99 -19.61 20.76
N TYR A 1039 11.61 -19.36 22.00
CA TYR A 1039 11.36 -20.38 23.00
C TYR A 1039 10.11 -20.00 23.79
N ALA A 1040 9.25 -20.97 24.07
CA ALA A 1040 8.09 -20.80 24.91
C ALA A 1040 7.99 -21.97 25.89
N TYR A 1041 7.64 -21.62 27.13
CA TYR A 1041 7.24 -22.57 28.16
C TYR A 1041 5.74 -22.39 28.43
N THR A 1042 4.99 -23.48 28.46
CA THR A 1042 3.55 -23.49 28.71
C THR A 1042 3.25 -24.41 29.87
N ASP A 1043 2.51 -23.89 30.83
CA ASP A 1043 1.94 -24.61 31.95
C ASP A 1043 0.42 -24.58 31.76
N SER A 1044 -0.19 -25.73 31.57
CA SER A 1044 -1.63 -25.84 31.38
C SER A 1044 -2.21 -26.71 32.48
N ALA A 1045 -3.44 -26.44 32.89
CA ALA A 1045 -4.13 -27.23 33.90
C ALA A 1045 -5.61 -27.44 33.56
N ILE A 1046 -6.11 -28.63 33.88
CA ILE A 1046 -7.53 -28.96 33.90
C ILE A 1046 -8.12 -28.44 35.20
N GLU A 1047 -9.07 -27.51 35.12
CA GLU A 1047 -9.68 -26.85 36.29
C GLU A 1047 -11.10 -27.37 36.59
N GLY A 1048 -11.64 -28.28 35.75
CA GLY A 1048 -12.94 -28.92 35.98
C GLY A 1048 -13.10 -30.27 35.29
N GLY A 1049 -14.22 -30.43 34.58
CA GLY A 1049 -14.53 -31.62 33.81
C GLY A 1049 -13.68 -31.72 32.54
N PHE A 1050 -13.38 -32.96 32.14
CA PHE A 1050 -12.59 -33.26 30.97
C PHE A 1050 -13.13 -34.51 30.31
N VAL A 1051 -13.27 -34.47 28.98
CA VAL A 1051 -13.82 -35.54 28.15
C VAL A 1051 -12.91 -35.76 26.94
N SER A 1052 -12.41 -36.97 26.77
CA SER A 1052 -11.75 -37.41 25.54
C SER A 1052 -12.71 -38.28 24.75
N GLY A 1053 -12.95 -37.94 23.48
CA GLY A 1053 -13.65 -38.82 22.54
C GLY A 1053 -15.16 -38.61 22.37
N ASP A 1054 -15.64 -37.38 22.22
CA ASP A 1054 -17.07 -37.14 21.94
C ASP A 1054 -17.61 -37.89 20.70
N ASN A 1055 -16.75 -38.14 19.69
CA ASN A 1055 -17.09 -38.96 18.50
C ASN A 1055 -17.00 -40.49 18.75
N VAL A 1056 -16.42 -40.91 19.87
CA VAL A 1056 -16.24 -42.32 20.25
C VAL A 1056 -17.53 -42.93 20.80
N SER A 1057 -18.50 -42.08 21.18
CA SER A 1057 -19.79 -42.48 21.75
C SER A 1057 -20.65 -43.36 20.84
N GLN A 1058 -20.46 -43.29 19.51
CA GLN A 1058 -21.23 -44.11 18.56
C GLN A 1058 -20.58 -45.44 18.22
N ALA A 1059 -19.25 -45.54 18.33
CA ALA A 1059 -18.51 -46.65 17.75
C ALA A 1059 -18.04 -47.67 18.79
N ILE A 1060 -17.66 -47.24 20.00
CA ILE A 1060 -17.10 -48.14 21.04
C ILE A 1060 -18.11 -48.43 22.16
N GLY A 1061 -19.36 -47.99 21.97
CA GLY A 1061 -20.32 -47.85 23.06
C GLY A 1061 -19.81 -46.86 24.12
N PRO A 1062 -20.56 -46.65 25.21
CA PRO A 1062 -20.18 -45.75 26.31
C PRO A 1062 -18.96 -46.24 27.13
N SER A 1063 -18.13 -47.14 26.58
CA SER A 1063 -17.12 -47.92 27.30
C SER A 1063 -15.68 -47.45 27.09
N TYR A 1064 -15.41 -46.56 26.14
CA TYR A 1064 -14.06 -46.04 25.90
C TYR A 1064 -14.12 -44.52 25.73
N GLY A 1065 -14.00 -43.84 26.86
CA GLY A 1065 -13.89 -42.39 27.01
C GLY A 1065 -13.71 -42.09 28.50
N CYS A 1066 -12.77 -41.21 28.85
CA CYS A 1066 -12.76 -40.64 30.19
C CYS A 1066 -13.91 -39.64 30.26
N ALA A 1067 -14.99 -39.96 30.97
CA ALA A 1067 -16.09 -39.03 31.22
C ALA A 1067 -16.22 -38.83 32.73
N THR A 1068 -15.91 -37.63 33.22
CA THR A 1068 -16.18 -37.24 34.61
C THR A 1068 -17.65 -36.85 34.86
N ALA A 1069 -18.46 -36.75 33.80
CA ALA A 1069 -19.89 -36.50 33.90
C ALA A 1069 -20.63 -37.80 34.29
N GLY A 1070 -21.37 -37.77 35.41
CA GLY A 1070 -22.01 -38.91 36.08
C GLY A 1070 -23.03 -39.74 35.28
N LEU A 1071 -22.60 -40.35 34.19
CA LEU A 1071 -23.34 -41.28 33.33
C LEU A 1071 -23.02 -42.73 33.70
N GLY A 1072 -23.16 -43.12 34.96
CA GLY A 1072 -23.39 -44.51 35.41
C GLY A 1072 -22.42 -45.65 35.01
N PHE A 1073 -21.34 -45.39 34.28
CA PHE A 1073 -20.37 -46.41 33.84
C PHE A 1073 -18.99 -46.08 34.42
N ASN A 1074 -18.50 -46.94 35.33
CA ASN A 1074 -17.21 -46.79 35.99
C ASN A 1074 -16.08 -47.34 35.10
N PHE A 1075 -15.41 -46.45 34.37
CA PHE A 1075 -13.99 -46.61 34.04
C PHE A 1075 -13.21 -45.52 34.77
N ALA A 1076 -12.03 -45.85 35.29
CA ALA A 1076 -11.21 -44.90 36.04
C ALA A 1076 -10.75 -43.79 35.09
N CYS A 1077 -11.30 -42.58 35.25
CA CYS A 1077 -10.73 -41.40 34.64
C CYS A 1077 -9.31 -41.21 35.19
N ILE A 1078 -8.32 -40.99 34.32
CA ILE A 1078 -6.91 -40.83 34.71
C ILE A 1078 -6.61 -39.38 35.12
N TYR A 1079 -7.44 -38.41 34.70
CA TYR A 1079 -7.19 -36.98 34.95
C TYR A 1079 -7.78 -36.48 36.27
N GLU A 1080 -6.93 -35.86 37.07
CA GLU A 1080 -7.28 -35.10 38.26
C GLU A 1080 -7.26 -33.59 37.99
N LEU A 1081 -7.92 -32.81 38.86
CA LEU A 1081 -7.84 -31.36 38.82
C LEU A 1081 -6.38 -30.92 39.01
N GLY A 1082 -5.90 -30.05 38.12
CA GLY A 1082 -4.52 -29.60 38.09
C GLY A 1082 -3.62 -30.37 37.11
N ASP A 1083 -4.09 -31.46 36.51
CA ASP A 1083 -3.32 -32.18 35.50
C ASP A 1083 -3.13 -31.35 34.22
N GLN A 1084 -2.00 -31.57 33.55
CA GLN A 1084 -1.66 -30.90 32.29
C GLN A 1084 -2.61 -31.29 31.16
N LEU A 1085 -2.95 -30.34 30.29
CA LEU A 1085 -3.74 -30.64 29.11
C LEU A 1085 -2.98 -31.58 28.15
N PRO A 1086 -3.62 -32.69 27.69
CA PRO A 1086 -3.03 -33.59 26.71
C PRO A 1086 -2.59 -32.87 25.43
N PHE A 1087 -1.49 -33.32 24.83
CA PHE A 1087 -0.90 -32.80 23.58
C PHE A 1087 -0.52 -31.31 23.59
N VAL A 1088 -0.62 -30.62 24.73
CA VAL A 1088 -0.15 -29.24 24.90
C VAL A 1088 1.32 -29.28 25.37
N PRO A 1089 2.30 -28.86 24.55
CA PRO A 1089 3.71 -28.90 24.92
C PRO A 1089 4.04 -27.97 26.07
N GLY A 1090 4.70 -28.53 27.08
CA GLY A 1090 5.40 -27.77 28.10
C GLY A 1090 6.51 -26.90 27.50
N HIS A 1091 7.22 -27.42 26.50
CA HIS A 1091 8.35 -26.76 25.86
C HIS A 1091 8.17 -26.68 24.34
N PHE A 1092 8.32 -25.47 23.79
CA PHE A 1092 8.40 -25.25 22.35
C PHE A 1092 9.57 -24.35 22.02
N GLY A 1093 10.52 -24.84 21.22
CA GLY A 1093 11.64 -24.07 20.70
C GLY A 1093 11.59 -24.01 19.19
N ARG A 1094 11.92 -22.87 18.58
CA ARG A 1094 12.11 -22.78 17.13
C ARG A 1094 13.28 -21.88 16.80
N ALA A 1095 14.19 -22.37 15.98
CA ALA A 1095 15.24 -21.57 15.38
C ALA A 1095 15.13 -21.62 13.85
N SER A 1096 15.25 -20.50 13.18
CA SER A 1096 15.23 -20.42 11.71
C SER A 1096 16.34 -19.53 11.19
N ILE A 1097 16.89 -19.93 10.06
CA ILE A 1097 17.73 -19.11 9.20
C ILE A 1097 17.04 -18.97 7.86
N VAL A 1098 16.90 -17.72 7.41
CA VAL A 1098 16.41 -17.37 6.08
C VAL A 1098 17.54 -16.69 5.35
N TRP A 1099 17.80 -17.12 4.12
CA TRP A 1099 18.68 -16.40 3.21
C TRP A 1099 17.95 -16.13 1.90
N SER A 1100 18.12 -14.94 1.36
CA SER A 1100 17.67 -14.62 0.00
C SER A 1100 18.83 -14.26 -0.90
N VAL A 1101 18.73 -14.67 -2.16
CA VAL A 1101 19.62 -14.28 -3.24
C VAL A 1101 18.83 -13.32 -4.13
N PRO A 1102 19.24 -12.04 -4.20
CA PRO A 1102 18.52 -11.04 -4.97
C PRO A 1102 18.47 -11.31 -6.49
N ALA A 1103 17.81 -10.43 -7.22
CA ALA A 1103 17.82 -10.41 -8.67
C ALA A 1103 19.26 -10.42 -9.24
N PRO A 1104 19.51 -11.15 -10.35
CA PRO A 1104 18.53 -11.80 -11.22
C PRO A 1104 18.12 -13.22 -10.79
N VAL A 1105 18.69 -13.76 -9.70
CA VAL A 1105 18.46 -15.16 -9.29
C VAL A 1105 17.12 -15.32 -8.58
N ARG A 1106 16.79 -14.41 -7.64
CA ARG A 1106 15.55 -14.38 -6.85
C ARG A 1106 15.17 -15.73 -6.26
N LEU A 1107 16.05 -16.18 -5.38
CA LEU A 1107 15.89 -17.40 -4.62
C LEU A 1107 15.75 -17.04 -3.16
N LYS A 1108 14.75 -17.59 -2.48
CA LYS A 1108 14.63 -17.50 -1.03
C LYS A 1108 14.67 -18.92 -0.49
N ALA A 1109 15.43 -19.12 0.57
CA ALA A 1109 15.47 -20.41 1.21
C ALA A 1109 15.49 -20.25 2.72
N THR A 1110 14.89 -21.23 3.38
CA THR A 1110 14.66 -21.25 4.82
C THR A 1110 15.06 -22.60 5.34
N LEU A 1111 15.83 -22.62 6.42
CA LEU A 1111 16.07 -23.80 7.23
C LEU A 1111 15.57 -23.52 8.63
N SER A 1112 14.70 -24.36 9.17
CA SER A 1112 14.16 -24.17 10.51
C SER A 1112 14.19 -25.45 11.32
N GLY A 1113 14.73 -25.38 12.54
CA GLY A 1113 14.64 -26.42 13.55
C GLY A 1113 13.54 -26.11 14.56
N SER A 1114 12.71 -27.09 14.89
CA SER A 1114 11.67 -26.97 15.92
C SER A 1114 11.83 -28.09 16.95
N TYR A 1115 11.85 -27.73 18.23
CA TYR A 1115 11.82 -28.64 19.37
C TYR A 1115 10.44 -28.57 20.02
N ILE A 1116 9.86 -29.74 20.27
CA ILE A 1116 8.57 -29.90 20.94
C ILE A 1116 8.79 -30.94 22.04
N GLY A 1117 8.44 -30.61 23.28
CA GLY A 1117 8.65 -31.51 24.41
C GLY A 1117 7.78 -31.22 25.63
N GLY A 1118 7.79 -32.15 26.57
CA GLY A 1118 6.98 -32.08 27.80
C GLY A 1118 5.47 -32.16 27.51
N GLN A 1119 5.08 -33.08 26.62
CA GLN A 1119 3.68 -33.39 26.30
C GLN A 1119 3.30 -34.73 26.91
N ASN A 1120 2.06 -34.85 27.35
CA ASN A 1120 1.43 -36.14 27.63
C ASN A 1120 0.32 -36.41 26.60
N ASP A 1121 0.02 -37.66 26.31
CA ASP A 1121 -1.12 -38.06 25.47
C ASP A 1121 -2.44 -38.02 26.25
N ASP A 1122 -3.52 -38.49 25.64
CA ASP A 1122 -4.85 -38.58 26.25
C ASP A 1122 -4.99 -39.70 27.30
N LEU A 1123 -3.95 -40.51 27.52
CA LEU A 1123 -3.85 -41.50 28.61
C LEU A 1123 -2.97 -41.02 29.77
N GLY A 1124 -2.45 -39.79 29.72
CA GLY A 1124 -1.51 -39.25 30.70
C GLY A 1124 -0.10 -39.84 30.59
N LEU A 1125 0.22 -40.51 29.49
CA LEU A 1125 1.54 -41.06 29.20
C LEU A 1125 2.41 -40.00 28.52
N PRO A 1126 3.72 -39.92 28.86
CA PRO A 1126 4.60 -38.96 28.23
C PRO A 1126 4.85 -39.29 26.76
N ILE A 1127 4.70 -38.28 25.90
CA ILE A 1127 5.04 -38.35 24.47
C ILE A 1127 6.53 -38.03 24.31
N GLU A 1128 7.21 -38.70 23.37
CA GLU A 1128 8.63 -38.46 23.09
C GLU A 1128 8.88 -37.00 22.65
N ASP A 1129 9.85 -36.36 23.28
CA ASP A 1129 10.40 -35.08 22.83
C ASP A 1129 10.98 -35.19 21.41
N VAL A 1130 10.57 -34.29 20.51
CA VAL A 1130 10.96 -34.32 19.11
C VAL A 1130 11.68 -33.04 18.69
N MET A 1131 12.76 -33.22 17.91
CA MET A 1131 13.45 -32.16 17.20
C MET A 1131 13.32 -32.42 15.70
N LEU A 1132 12.70 -31.49 15.00
CA LEU A 1132 12.43 -31.56 13.57
C LEU A 1132 13.18 -30.46 12.85
N VAL A 1133 13.68 -30.77 11.64
CA VAL A 1133 14.33 -29.79 10.78
C VAL A 1133 13.62 -29.76 9.45
N ASP A 1134 13.20 -28.56 9.04
CA ASP A 1134 12.50 -28.32 7.79
C ASP A 1134 13.35 -27.43 6.90
N ALA A 1135 13.34 -27.68 5.59
CA ALA A 1135 13.94 -26.84 4.58
C ALA A 1135 12.88 -26.38 3.58
N LYS A 1136 12.90 -25.11 3.20
CA LYS A 1136 12.03 -24.53 2.17
C LYS A 1136 12.84 -23.75 1.14
N LEU A 1137 12.41 -23.81 -0.10
CA LEU A 1137 13.00 -23.13 -1.24
C LEU A 1137 11.87 -22.50 -2.08
N GLU A 1138 12.03 -21.23 -2.39
CA GLU A 1138 11.12 -20.43 -3.22
C GLU A 1138 11.92 -19.74 -4.31
N TRP A 1139 11.45 -19.85 -5.56
CA TRP A 1139 12.15 -19.28 -6.72
C TRP A 1139 11.17 -18.67 -7.73
N GLU A 1140 11.52 -17.49 -8.26
CA GLU A 1140 10.76 -16.80 -9.32
C GLU A 1140 11.69 -16.15 -10.39
N PRO A 1141 11.52 -16.45 -11.70
CA PRO A 1141 12.30 -15.84 -12.78
C PRO A 1141 11.89 -14.39 -13.01
N LEU A 1142 12.77 -13.51 -13.53
CA LEU A 1142 12.61 -12.03 -13.62
C LEU A 1142 11.19 -11.51 -13.97
N ASP A 1143 10.49 -12.14 -14.91
CA ASP A 1143 9.13 -11.76 -15.34
C ASP A 1143 7.99 -12.19 -14.41
N ARG A 1144 8.29 -12.95 -13.34
CA ARG A 1144 7.41 -13.51 -12.31
C ARG A 1144 6.24 -14.35 -12.84
N ARG A 1145 6.33 -14.83 -14.09
CA ARG A 1145 5.30 -15.69 -14.68
C ARG A 1145 5.25 -17.08 -14.08
N LEU A 1146 6.34 -17.52 -13.47
CA LEU A 1146 6.48 -18.83 -12.84
C LEU A 1146 6.85 -18.64 -11.37
N ALA A 1147 6.22 -19.38 -10.47
CA ALA A 1147 6.66 -19.52 -9.09
C ALA A 1147 6.84 -20.99 -8.78
N VAL A 1148 7.99 -21.34 -8.22
CA VAL A 1148 8.31 -22.70 -7.81
C VAL A 1148 8.57 -22.71 -6.31
N ASN A 1149 7.90 -23.61 -5.60
CA ASN A 1149 8.10 -23.84 -4.18
C ASN A 1149 8.43 -25.31 -3.92
N LEU A 1150 9.44 -25.55 -3.10
CA LEU A 1150 9.83 -26.87 -2.62
C LEU A 1150 9.99 -26.79 -1.10
N SER A 1151 9.33 -27.68 -0.36
CA SER A 1151 9.52 -27.83 1.08
C SER A 1151 9.83 -29.30 1.39
N LEU A 1152 10.85 -29.50 2.23
CA LEU A 1152 11.24 -30.77 2.81
C LEU A 1152 10.99 -30.66 4.31
N LEU A 1153 9.95 -31.30 4.80
CA LEU A 1153 9.60 -31.31 6.22
C LEU A 1153 10.14 -32.57 6.86
N ASN A 1154 10.61 -32.50 8.11
CA ASN A 1154 11.34 -33.61 8.75
C ASN A 1154 12.49 -34.11 7.86
N LEU A 1155 13.37 -33.18 7.45
CA LEU A 1155 14.46 -33.36 6.48
C LEU A 1155 15.38 -34.56 6.77
N PHE A 1156 15.59 -34.88 8.06
CA PHE A 1156 16.45 -35.98 8.50
C PHE A 1156 15.68 -37.29 8.73
N ASP A 1157 14.40 -37.33 8.36
CA ASP A 1157 13.55 -38.52 8.46
C ASP A 1157 13.54 -39.12 9.88
N LYS A 1158 13.45 -38.26 10.90
CA LYS A 1158 13.35 -38.69 12.29
C LYS A 1158 12.06 -39.48 12.47
N GLN A 1159 12.17 -40.68 13.05
CA GLN A 1159 11.02 -41.46 13.50
C GLN A 1159 10.63 -40.99 14.90
N TYR A 1160 9.34 -40.77 15.10
CA TYR A 1160 8.73 -40.38 16.37
C TYR A 1160 7.23 -40.68 16.30
N ASP A 1161 6.58 -40.69 17.45
CA ASP A 1161 5.15 -40.88 17.56
C ASP A 1161 4.47 -39.54 17.90
N SER A 1162 3.34 -39.24 17.26
CA SER A 1162 2.54 -38.03 17.53
C SER A 1162 1.55 -38.19 18.68
N ALA A 1163 1.24 -39.44 19.03
CA ALA A 1163 0.50 -39.86 20.21
C ALA A 1163 0.98 -41.27 20.54
N THR A 1164 0.65 -41.81 21.72
CA THR A 1164 1.03 -43.19 22.05
C THR A 1164 0.54 -44.14 20.95
N ASP A 1165 1.48 -44.89 20.38
CA ASP A 1165 1.28 -45.82 19.26
C ASP A 1165 0.80 -45.19 17.92
N VAL A 1166 0.83 -43.86 17.77
CA VAL A 1166 0.49 -43.17 16.51
C VAL A 1166 1.74 -42.64 15.83
N ALA A 1167 2.22 -43.37 14.82
CA ALA A 1167 3.40 -42.97 14.05
C ALA A 1167 3.20 -41.62 13.35
N ALA A 1168 4.19 -40.73 13.50
CA ALA A 1168 4.19 -39.45 12.85
C ALA A 1168 4.64 -39.50 11.37
N PRO A 1169 4.33 -38.44 10.58
CA PRO A 1169 4.92 -38.18 9.28
C PRO A 1169 6.43 -38.29 9.30
N ARG A 1170 6.93 -39.04 8.32
CA ARG A 1170 8.35 -39.16 7.99
C ARG A 1170 8.80 -37.95 7.19
N LEU A 1171 9.89 -38.06 6.44
CA LEU A 1171 10.25 -37.04 5.45
C LEU A 1171 9.04 -36.75 4.53
N THR A 1172 8.57 -35.50 4.54
CA THR A 1172 7.51 -35.03 3.65
C THR A 1172 8.08 -34.11 2.60
N VAL A 1173 7.78 -34.39 1.34
CA VAL A 1173 8.16 -33.55 0.20
C VAL A 1173 6.93 -32.83 -0.32
N VAL A 1174 6.96 -31.50 -0.29
CA VAL A 1174 5.93 -30.64 -0.87
C VAL A 1174 6.54 -29.88 -2.04
N ALA A 1175 6.03 -30.11 -3.24
CA ALA A 1175 6.47 -29.41 -4.45
C ALA A 1175 5.28 -28.73 -5.11
N GLY A 1176 5.43 -27.46 -5.47
CA GLY A 1176 4.40 -26.70 -6.15
C GLY A 1176 4.97 -25.84 -7.27
N VAL A 1177 4.14 -25.66 -8.29
CA VAL A 1177 4.40 -24.77 -9.41
C VAL A 1177 3.15 -23.97 -9.69
N ARG A 1178 3.30 -22.64 -9.82
CA ARG A 1178 2.23 -21.73 -10.22
C ARG A 1178 2.65 -20.92 -11.43
N VAL A 1179 1.75 -20.84 -12.41
CA VAL A 1179 1.90 -20.01 -13.61
C VAL A 1179 0.93 -18.85 -13.55
N ARG A 1180 1.41 -17.64 -13.84
CA ARG A 1180 0.66 -16.37 -13.89
C ARG A 1180 0.68 -15.84 -15.33
N PHE A 1181 -0.47 -15.46 -15.87
CA PHE A 1181 -0.64 -15.08 -17.27
C PHE A 1181 -0.70 -13.57 -17.47
#